data_AF-A0A6L7GS89-F1
#
_entry.id   AF-A0A6L7GS89-F1
#
_cell.length_a   1.000
_cell.length_b   1.000
_cell.length_c   1.000
_cell.angle_alpha   90.00
_cell.angle_beta   90.00
_cell.angle_gamma   90.00
#
_symmetry.space_group_name_H-M   'P 1'
#
loop_
_entity.id
_entity.type
_entity.pdbx_description
1 polymer ?
#
loop_
_entity_poly.entity_id
_entity_poly.type
_entity_poly.pdbx_seq_one_letter_code
_entity_poly.pdbx_strand_id
1 'polypeptide(L)'
;MTVTTDRDTAAPAGTDAPSHQVALAFEDGVTRFITCREDQTVADASYRQRINIPLDCRDGACGTCKAFCESGDYDGGTYIDDALSADESAAGYALPCCMKPTSDLVLQISATSDIAKTQAATFTGTVVELERLSESTMRLAIEIANRGDLAFLPGQYVNIAVPGTDDGDGGLLTRSYSFANGPHEERLVFLVKLTPGGAMSTYLTERATRGESISFTGPHGSFFLREAARPVLLLAGGTGLAPILSMLRKLHDDDSRRKVHLIYGVSTDTDLVALDEIEYFARELPGFTWNHCVSDPDSTAVNKGYVMSLIAPEHLYDGDVAIYLCGPPPMVEAVRTHVSDAGIDPTGFYYEKFALAVPATSSTVADTAPPSAVATLPVVLEDSVVPAADARAIAGQITLPVADISPWRGPMADLTDDDGRFRIAGQQMWHSTGNDRIVDPDDGRLLPADARGIAGQNVFSPRDIEPLATPQPASAAATVAADTPVAVAPDATTITPEGYQIGEEHPEIHESDAIFEARAALELGALELTFGRLTSQQLAGYRLLAETTVPFVEGDRFVDAAEYTETNANFHDYLFTLTGNTHLLDAYQALGVKGRMSEVLRNATWCHPLCAQDHVDIVAAFESGDRDAARALISAHADRSKQTMRRAMADEMAARRPRFVTPGRFAGKVVVVTGAAQGIGAATARRIGAEGGTLVLADRSDLVTELADELTASGAAAVPAIADLEGFGGAESVVAAALAAFDRVDVLINNVGGAINFKPFTEFTDDQIRAEIDRSLMTTLFACRAVLPSMVARGDGVIVNVSSAATRGVNRIPYSAAKGGINAITASLAMEYADSGIRVVATAPGGTQAPERRVSRGTPEPVTATEQDWFQAHIDQTLASSLMHRYGTLDEQAAAICFLASEEASYITGTVLPVAGGDAG
;
A
#
# COMPACT_ATOMS: atom_id res chain seq x y z
N MET A 1 86.88 -4.27 -1.84
CA MET A 1 86.61 -2.89 -2.27
C MET A 1 85.12 -2.69 -2.08
N THR A 2 84.78 -2.01 -1.00
CA THR A 2 83.44 -1.81 -0.46
C THR A 2 83.28 -0.31 -0.38
N VAL A 3 82.27 0.29 -1.03
CA VAL A 3 81.88 1.69 -0.78
C VAL A 3 80.38 1.86 -0.99
N THR A 4 79.70 2.13 0.12
CA THR A 4 78.44 2.84 0.32
C THR A 4 78.64 4.37 0.23
N THR A 5 77.57 5.12 -0.12
CA THR A 5 77.08 6.41 0.46
C THR A 5 75.86 6.89 -0.36
N ASP A 6 74.61 6.78 0.13
CA ASP A 6 73.77 7.71 0.96
C ASP A 6 72.90 8.68 0.11
N ARG A 7 71.54 8.62 0.20
CA ARG A 7 70.57 9.45 1.01
C ARG A 7 70.50 10.93 0.54
N ASP A 8 69.38 11.64 0.33
CA ASP A 8 67.98 11.69 0.81
C ASP A 8 67.08 12.30 -0.33
N THR A 9 65.77 12.12 -0.45
CA THR A 9 64.69 12.66 0.40
C THR A 9 63.34 12.10 -0.11
N ALA A 10 62.60 11.41 0.76
CA ALA A 10 61.22 10.99 0.51
C ALA A 10 60.25 11.94 1.23
N ALA A 11 59.18 12.33 0.55
CA ALA A 11 58.02 12.98 1.15
C ALA A 11 57.28 12.01 2.09
N PRO A 12 56.59 12.47 3.15
CA PRO A 12 55.91 11.58 4.07
C PRO A 12 54.67 10.97 3.41
N ALA A 13 54.61 9.65 3.38
CA ALA A 13 53.45 8.87 2.95
C ALA A 13 52.32 9.02 3.97
N GLY A 14 51.13 9.41 3.49
CA GLY A 14 49.88 9.28 4.24
C GLY A 14 49.54 7.80 4.41
N THR A 15 48.92 7.46 5.53
CA THR A 15 48.47 6.11 5.87
C THR A 15 47.35 5.68 4.92
N ASP A 16 47.69 4.90 3.89
CA ASP A 16 46.71 4.27 2.99
C ASP A 16 45.95 3.16 3.76
N ALA A 17 44.62 3.20 3.71
CA ALA A 17 43.78 2.12 4.20
C ALA A 17 44.13 0.81 3.47
N PRO A 18 44.09 -0.37 4.14
CA PRO A 18 44.27 -1.66 3.49
C PRO A 18 43.34 -1.82 2.28
N SER A 19 43.87 -2.41 1.21
CA SER A 19 43.19 -2.56 -0.07
C SER A 19 43.29 -3.99 -0.57
N HIS A 20 42.19 -4.50 -1.10
CA HIS A 20 42.03 -5.85 -1.63
C HIS A 20 41.92 -5.84 -3.16
N GLN A 21 42.34 -6.93 -3.79
CA GLN A 21 42.12 -7.17 -5.21
C GLN A 21 40.77 -7.85 -5.41
N VAL A 22 39.91 -7.24 -6.22
CA VAL A 22 38.61 -7.81 -6.60
C VAL A 22 38.65 -8.17 -8.08
N ALA A 23 38.50 -9.46 -8.39
CA ALA A 23 38.36 -9.98 -9.74
C ALA A 23 36.87 -9.96 -10.14
N LEU A 24 36.53 -9.12 -11.10
CA LEU A 24 35.21 -9.04 -11.72
C LEU A 24 35.20 -9.93 -12.97
N ALA A 25 34.63 -11.12 -12.86
CA ALA A 25 34.42 -12.05 -13.96
C ALA A 25 33.08 -11.72 -14.66
N PHE A 26 33.12 -11.40 -15.94
CA PHE A 26 31.96 -11.04 -16.75
C PHE A 26 31.46 -12.23 -17.57
N GLU A 27 30.21 -12.17 -18.03
CA GLU A 27 29.54 -13.25 -18.78
C GLU A 27 30.25 -13.60 -20.10
N ASP A 28 30.97 -12.64 -20.70
CA ASP A 28 31.79 -12.82 -21.91
C ASP A 28 33.13 -13.55 -21.65
N GLY A 29 33.35 -14.05 -20.44
CA GLY A 29 34.56 -14.76 -20.03
C GLY A 29 35.76 -13.86 -19.76
N VAL A 30 35.59 -12.53 -19.81
CA VAL A 30 36.64 -11.57 -19.47
C VAL A 30 36.67 -11.34 -17.96
N THR A 31 37.86 -11.33 -17.37
CA THR A 31 38.05 -10.94 -15.97
C THR A 31 38.78 -9.60 -15.89
N ARG A 32 38.27 -8.67 -15.08
CA ARG A 32 38.94 -7.40 -14.76
C ARG A 32 39.29 -7.37 -13.28
N PHE A 33 40.48 -6.87 -12.96
CA PHE A 33 40.91 -6.69 -11.59
C PHE A 33 40.77 -5.22 -11.21
N ILE A 34 40.15 -4.97 -10.06
CA ILE A 34 40.07 -3.64 -9.45
C ILE A 34 40.68 -3.67 -8.07
N THR A 35 41.32 -2.56 -7.68
CA THR A 35 41.77 -2.37 -6.30
C THR A 35 40.69 -1.66 -5.50
N CYS A 36 40.16 -2.33 -4.48
CA CYS A 36 39.11 -1.83 -3.61
C CYS A 36 39.68 -1.60 -2.21
N ARG A 37 39.41 -0.43 -1.62
CA ARG A 37 39.80 -0.15 -0.22
C ARG A 37 38.77 -0.79 0.70
N GLU A 38 39.16 -1.15 1.92
CA GLU A 38 38.23 -1.73 2.91
C GLU A 38 37.10 -0.76 3.31
N ASP A 39 37.32 0.55 3.22
CA ASP A 39 36.31 1.58 3.52
C ASP A 39 35.37 1.89 2.35
N GLN A 40 35.58 1.24 1.20
CA GLN A 40 34.89 1.53 -0.05
C GLN A 40 34.10 0.32 -0.54
N THR A 41 32.93 0.58 -1.12
CA THR A 41 32.13 -0.47 -1.77
C THR A 41 32.79 -0.95 -3.06
N VAL A 42 32.54 -2.20 -3.42
CA VAL A 42 33.05 -2.78 -4.68
C VAL A 42 32.52 -2.00 -5.88
N ALA A 43 31.27 -1.56 -5.86
CA ALA A 43 30.70 -0.73 -6.92
C ALA A 43 31.44 0.60 -7.07
N ASP A 44 31.71 1.32 -5.98
CA ASP A 44 32.45 2.59 -6.06
C ASP A 44 33.90 2.37 -6.50
N ALA A 45 34.54 1.28 -6.07
CA ALA A 45 35.89 0.93 -6.52
C ALA A 45 35.91 0.62 -8.02
N SER A 46 34.88 -0.08 -8.51
CA SER A 46 34.68 -0.44 -9.90
C SER A 46 34.46 0.80 -10.76
N TYR A 47 33.53 1.68 -10.37
CA TYR A 47 33.24 2.93 -11.08
C TYR A 47 34.43 3.90 -11.08
N ARG A 48 35.17 4.02 -9.96
CA ARG A 48 36.40 4.83 -9.90
C ARG A 48 37.44 4.35 -10.92
N GLN A 49 37.50 3.04 -11.16
CA GLN A 49 38.41 2.42 -12.12
C GLN A 49 37.82 2.28 -13.52
N ARG A 50 36.69 2.97 -13.79
CA ARG A 50 36.00 3.01 -15.09
C ARG A 50 35.52 1.64 -15.57
N ILE A 51 35.10 0.81 -14.62
CA ILE A 51 34.39 -0.44 -14.84
C ILE A 51 33.01 -0.25 -14.22
N ASN A 52 32.06 0.21 -15.01
CA ASN A 52 30.67 0.48 -14.63
C ASN A 52 29.86 -0.82 -14.63
N ILE A 53 30.08 -1.66 -13.61
CA ILE A 53 29.21 -2.82 -13.38
C ILE A 53 27.74 -2.36 -13.25
N PRO A 54 26.75 -3.21 -13.53
CA PRO A 54 25.34 -2.87 -13.37
C PRO A 54 25.09 -2.21 -12.01
N LEU A 55 24.55 -0.99 -12.02
CA LEU A 55 24.32 -0.20 -10.80
C LEU A 55 23.25 0.84 -11.08
N ASP A 56 22.32 1.02 -10.13
CA ASP A 56 21.26 2.02 -10.23
C ASP A 56 21.13 2.84 -8.94
N CYS A 57 20.41 2.34 -7.92
CA CYS A 57 20.11 3.05 -6.67
C CYS A 57 21.33 3.31 -5.76
N ARG A 58 22.35 2.45 -5.82
CA ARG A 58 23.56 2.45 -4.95
C ARG A 58 23.34 2.24 -3.44
N ASP A 59 22.12 1.92 -3.01
CA ASP A 59 21.76 1.80 -1.59
C ASP A 59 21.23 0.40 -1.20
N GLY A 60 21.25 -0.56 -2.13
CA GLY A 60 20.76 -1.91 -1.88
C GLY A 60 19.23 -2.06 -1.94
N ALA A 61 18.52 -1.14 -2.61
CA ALA A 61 17.07 -1.22 -2.83
C ALA A 61 16.66 -1.92 -4.14
N CYS A 62 17.34 -1.64 -5.26
CA CYS A 62 16.85 -2.08 -6.58
C CYS A 62 17.32 -3.48 -7.04
N GLY A 63 18.33 -4.07 -6.38
CA GLY A 63 18.92 -5.36 -6.78
C GLY A 63 19.73 -5.35 -8.09
N THR A 64 19.77 -4.25 -8.84
CA THR A 64 20.45 -4.13 -10.15
C THR A 64 21.91 -4.58 -10.14
N CYS A 65 22.65 -4.32 -9.05
CA CYS A 65 24.06 -4.67 -8.99
C CYS A 65 24.34 -6.13 -8.66
N LYS A 66 23.31 -6.95 -8.40
CA LYS A 66 23.44 -8.33 -7.92
C LYS A 66 24.47 -9.14 -8.71
N ALA A 67 25.44 -9.65 -7.97
CA ALA A 67 26.57 -10.42 -8.46
C ALA A 67 26.75 -11.66 -7.58
N PHE A 68 27.26 -12.74 -8.14
CA PHE A 68 27.59 -13.93 -7.37
C PHE A 68 29.03 -13.86 -6.87
N CYS A 69 29.25 -14.02 -5.57
CA CYS A 69 30.59 -14.07 -4.98
C CYS A 69 31.11 -15.51 -5.01
N GLU A 70 32.07 -15.78 -5.90
CA GLU A 70 32.65 -17.11 -6.09
C GLU A 70 33.68 -17.43 -4.99
N SER A 71 34.40 -16.43 -4.50
CA SER A 71 35.35 -16.60 -3.40
C SER A 71 35.70 -15.28 -2.73
N GLY A 72 36.06 -15.38 -1.46
CA GLY A 72 36.55 -14.28 -0.64
C GLY A 72 35.52 -13.80 0.37
N ASP A 73 36.02 -13.21 1.44
CA ASP A 73 35.25 -12.66 2.55
C ASP A 73 34.95 -11.17 2.30
N TYR A 74 33.71 -10.78 2.60
CA TYR A 74 33.21 -9.42 2.46
C TYR A 74 32.18 -9.09 3.54
N ASP A 75 32.04 -7.80 3.83
CA ASP A 75 30.86 -7.24 4.46
C ASP A 75 29.82 -6.95 3.36
N GLY A 76 28.66 -7.60 3.41
CA GLY A 76 27.60 -7.44 2.42
C GLY A 76 26.85 -6.11 2.49
N GLY A 77 27.09 -5.32 3.55
CA GLY A 77 26.37 -4.08 3.83
C GLY A 77 24.89 -4.31 4.15
N THR A 78 24.10 -3.24 4.07
CA THR A 78 22.63 -3.31 4.25
C THR A 78 21.94 -3.29 2.89
N TYR A 79 20.88 -4.08 2.74
CA TYR A 79 19.98 -4.08 1.59
C TYR A 79 18.58 -4.57 2.01
N ILE A 80 17.57 -4.32 1.18
CA ILE A 80 16.20 -4.83 1.40
C ILE A 80 16.04 -6.22 0.80
N ASP A 81 15.12 -7.04 1.34
CA ASP A 81 14.89 -8.42 0.89
C ASP A 81 14.44 -8.48 -0.59
N ASP A 82 13.75 -7.44 -1.07
CA ASP A 82 13.38 -7.29 -2.50
C ASP A 82 14.60 -7.19 -3.42
N ALA A 83 15.72 -6.63 -2.93
CA ALA A 83 16.95 -6.45 -3.71
C ALA A 83 17.82 -7.71 -3.73
N LEU A 84 17.92 -8.39 -2.59
CA LEU A 84 18.66 -9.64 -2.40
C LEU A 84 18.03 -10.41 -1.24
N SER A 85 17.39 -11.53 -1.54
CA SER A 85 16.70 -12.31 -0.51
C SER A 85 17.67 -13.08 0.38
N ALA A 86 17.19 -13.53 1.55
CA ALA A 86 17.98 -14.39 2.44
C ALA A 86 18.49 -15.67 1.74
N ASP A 87 17.67 -16.28 0.88
CA ASP A 87 18.03 -17.49 0.14
C ASP A 87 19.08 -17.22 -0.94
N GLU A 88 18.97 -16.10 -1.66
CA GLU A 88 19.96 -15.69 -2.66
C GLU A 88 21.31 -15.34 -2.00
N SER A 89 21.28 -14.65 -0.85
CA SER A 89 22.46 -14.34 -0.05
C SER A 89 23.16 -15.62 0.45
N ALA A 90 22.38 -16.57 0.98
CA ALA A 90 22.88 -17.88 1.40
C ALA A 90 23.43 -18.70 0.22
N ALA A 91 22.88 -18.51 -0.98
CA ALA A 91 23.38 -19.13 -2.20
C ALA A 91 24.66 -18.48 -2.75
N GLY A 92 25.17 -17.40 -2.13
CA GLY A 92 26.42 -16.74 -2.51
C GLY A 92 26.24 -15.49 -3.37
N TYR A 93 25.01 -15.01 -3.58
CA TYR A 93 24.78 -13.72 -4.22
C TYR A 93 25.01 -12.56 -3.25
N ALA A 94 25.41 -11.42 -3.80
CA ALA A 94 25.69 -10.22 -3.05
C ALA A 94 25.47 -8.97 -3.90
N LEU A 95 25.37 -7.81 -3.25
CA LEU A 95 25.17 -6.52 -3.90
C LEU A 95 26.47 -5.69 -3.83
N PRO A 96 27.24 -5.57 -4.94
CA PRO A 96 28.44 -4.73 -5.03
C PRO A 96 28.29 -3.29 -4.53
N CYS A 97 27.08 -2.72 -4.57
CA CYS A 97 26.83 -1.36 -4.05
C CYS A 97 26.85 -1.27 -2.53
N CYS A 98 26.65 -2.39 -1.83
CA CYS A 98 26.69 -2.49 -0.38
C CYS A 98 27.93 -3.27 0.09
N MET A 99 28.52 -4.09 -0.79
CA MET A 99 29.64 -4.97 -0.52
C MET A 99 30.94 -4.20 -0.30
N LYS A 100 31.61 -4.44 0.83
CA LYS A 100 33.00 -4.01 1.12
C LYS A 100 33.89 -5.23 1.35
N PRO A 101 35.02 -5.36 0.64
CA PRO A 101 35.89 -6.53 0.78
C PRO A 101 36.65 -6.53 2.11
N THR A 102 36.76 -7.70 2.75
CA THR A 102 37.68 -7.94 3.88
C THR A 102 38.83 -8.88 3.51
N SER A 103 38.81 -9.40 2.28
CA SER A 103 39.89 -10.15 1.62
C SER A 103 39.81 -9.94 0.10
N ASP A 104 40.73 -10.53 -0.67
CA ASP A 104 40.64 -10.58 -2.13
C ASP A 104 39.37 -11.33 -2.57
N LEU A 105 38.60 -10.75 -3.50
CA LEU A 105 37.30 -11.27 -3.93
C LEU A 105 37.32 -11.74 -5.40
N VAL A 106 36.45 -12.70 -5.72
CA VAL A 106 36.08 -13.05 -7.10
C VAL A 106 34.56 -12.93 -7.23
N LEU A 107 34.09 -11.99 -8.06
CA LEU A 107 32.68 -11.74 -8.31
C LEU A 107 32.32 -12.06 -9.75
N GLN A 108 31.24 -12.81 -9.95
CA GLN A 108 30.60 -12.99 -11.25
C GLN A 108 29.57 -11.88 -11.44
N ILE A 109 29.89 -10.97 -12.37
CA ILE A 109 29.05 -9.83 -12.71
C ILE A 109 28.07 -10.26 -13.81
N SER A 110 26.79 -10.05 -13.55
CA SER A 110 25.67 -10.33 -14.47
C SER A 110 25.61 -9.33 -15.63
N ALA A 111 26.73 -9.13 -16.34
CA ALA A 111 26.89 -8.31 -17.54
C ALA A 111 28.15 -8.73 -18.31
N THR A 112 28.34 -8.24 -19.54
CA THR A 112 29.58 -8.37 -20.30
C THR A 112 30.56 -7.24 -19.98
N SER A 113 31.85 -7.47 -20.22
CA SER A 113 32.90 -6.48 -19.92
C SER A 113 32.85 -5.25 -20.84
N ASP A 114 32.19 -5.34 -22.00
CA ASP A 114 31.98 -4.22 -22.91
C ASP A 114 30.87 -3.28 -22.45
N ILE A 115 29.78 -3.82 -21.87
CA ILE A 115 28.72 -3.03 -21.21
C ILE A 115 29.30 -2.27 -20.03
N ALA A 116 30.16 -2.91 -19.24
CA ALA A 116 30.77 -2.28 -18.08
C ALA A 116 31.72 -1.12 -18.43
N LYS A 117 31.90 -0.77 -19.71
CA LYS A 117 32.63 0.44 -20.13
C LYS A 117 31.69 1.59 -20.50
N THR A 118 30.38 1.35 -20.56
CA THR A 118 29.37 2.33 -20.96
C THR A 118 28.93 3.16 -19.74
N GLN A 119 28.79 4.47 -19.90
CA GLN A 119 28.22 5.36 -18.88
C GLN A 119 26.94 5.97 -19.42
N ALA A 120 25.95 6.15 -18.54
CA ALA A 120 24.79 6.97 -18.88
C ALA A 120 25.26 8.38 -19.24
N ALA A 121 24.88 8.84 -20.43
CA ALA A 121 25.22 10.17 -20.92
C ALA A 121 23.94 10.87 -21.42
N THR A 122 23.98 12.20 -21.46
CA THR A 122 22.90 12.98 -22.05
C THR A 122 23.11 13.10 -23.55
N PHE A 123 22.09 12.72 -24.30
CA PHE A 123 22.04 12.80 -25.75
C PHE A 123 20.98 13.82 -26.16
N THR A 124 21.21 14.47 -27.30
CA THR A 124 20.21 15.30 -27.96
C THR A 124 19.95 14.71 -29.33
N GLY A 125 18.68 14.41 -29.60
CA GLY A 125 18.22 13.82 -30.85
C GLY A 125 17.14 14.64 -31.52
N THR A 126 16.80 14.22 -32.73
CA THR A 126 15.71 14.80 -33.52
C THR A 126 14.56 13.80 -33.60
N VAL A 127 13.35 14.25 -33.34
CA VAL A 127 12.14 13.44 -33.53
C VAL A 127 11.93 13.22 -35.03
N VAL A 128 12.07 11.98 -35.50
CA VAL A 128 11.92 11.64 -36.92
C VAL A 128 10.61 10.91 -37.22
N GLU A 129 10.00 10.32 -36.19
CA GLU A 129 8.73 9.61 -36.30
C GLU A 129 7.86 9.86 -35.08
N LEU A 130 6.59 10.15 -35.38
CA LEU A 130 5.47 10.19 -34.46
C LEU A 130 4.37 9.44 -35.19
N GLU A 131 4.03 8.25 -34.70
CA GLU A 131 2.99 7.40 -35.28
C GLU A 131 2.04 6.93 -34.18
N ARG A 132 0.77 7.26 -34.33
CA ARG A 132 -0.26 6.83 -33.37
C ARG A 132 -0.71 5.42 -33.73
N LEU A 133 -0.20 4.43 -33.01
CA LEU A 133 -0.51 3.01 -33.23
C LEU A 133 -1.94 2.66 -32.78
N SER A 134 -2.43 3.34 -31.75
CA SER A 134 -3.81 3.23 -31.27
C SER A 134 -4.28 4.50 -30.56
N GLU A 135 -5.52 4.50 -30.06
CA GLU A 135 -6.03 5.62 -29.26
C GLU A 135 -5.19 5.85 -28.00
N SER A 136 -4.62 4.77 -27.44
CA SER A 136 -3.88 4.76 -26.18
C SER A 136 -2.36 4.66 -26.34
N THR A 137 -1.82 4.47 -27.55
CA THR A 137 -0.38 4.20 -27.73
C THR A 137 0.22 4.96 -28.92
N MET A 138 1.38 5.58 -28.69
CA MET A 138 2.18 6.31 -29.66
C MET A 138 3.55 5.67 -29.83
N ARG A 139 4.00 5.51 -31.07
CA ARG A 139 5.38 5.21 -31.43
C ARG A 139 6.15 6.50 -31.65
N LEU A 140 7.25 6.65 -30.93
CA LEU A 140 8.17 7.77 -31.04
C LEU A 140 9.51 7.24 -31.55
N ALA A 141 10.04 7.79 -32.65
CA ALA A 141 11.40 7.51 -33.10
C ALA A 141 12.29 8.76 -33.10
N ILE A 142 13.50 8.60 -32.58
CA ILE A 142 14.50 9.64 -32.41
C ILE A 142 15.79 9.22 -33.11
N GLU A 143 16.39 10.13 -33.89
CA GLU A 143 17.74 9.99 -34.44
C GLU A 143 18.72 10.87 -33.66
N ILE A 144 19.91 10.33 -33.37
CA ILE A 144 21.00 11.06 -32.71
C ILE A 144 22.24 11.07 -33.60
N ALA A 145 22.94 12.21 -33.67
CA ALA A 145 24.10 12.36 -34.54
C ALA A 145 25.29 11.47 -34.13
N ASN A 146 25.41 11.18 -32.82
CA ASN A 146 26.47 10.37 -32.25
C ASN A 146 25.96 8.99 -31.80
N ARG A 147 25.19 8.32 -32.67
CA ARG A 147 24.55 7.03 -32.38
C ARG A 147 25.51 5.95 -31.85
N GLY A 148 26.74 5.92 -32.35
CA GLY A 148 27.77 4.97 -31.91
C GLY A 148 28.25 5.15 -30.46
N ASP A 149 27.99 6.31 -29.84
CA ASP A 149 28.35 6.57 -28.43
C ASP A 149 27.30 6.00 -27.45
N LEU A 150 26.07 5.72 -27.93
CA LEU A 150 24.99 5.15 -27.13
C LEU A 150 24.96 3.62 -27.31
N ALA A 151 25.71 2.92 -26.48
CA ALA A 151 25.61 1.47 -26.37
C ALA A 151 24.65 1.11 -25.23
N PHE A 152 23.58 0.35 -25.53
CA PHE A 152 22.58 -0.10 -24.56
C PHE A 152 22.27 -1.59 -24.76
N LEU A 153 21.68 -2.22 -23.74
CA LEU A 153 21.26 -3.61 -23.80
C LEU A 153 19.77 -3.76 -24.05
N PRO A 154 19.34 -4.81 -24.79
CA PRO A 154 17.94 -5.02 -25.08
C PRO A 154 17.11 -5.20 -23.80
N GLY A 155 16.30 -4.19 -23.48
CA GLY A 155 15.49 -4.10 -22.26
C GLY A 155 15.71 -2.81 -21.45
N GLN A 156 16.85 -2.14 -21.62
CA GLN A 156 17.17 -0.88 -20.95
C GLN A 156 16.30 0.30 -21.39
N TYR A 157 16.35 1.39 -20.62
CA TYR A 157 15.57 2.59 -20.84
C TYR A 157 16.39 3.89 -20.82
N VAL A 158 15.76 5.00 -21.21
CA VAL A 158 16.29 6.36 -21.07
C VAL A 158 15.28 7.26 -20.38
N ASN A 159 15.78 8.31 -19.72
CA ASN A 159 14.95 9.39 -19.18
C ASN A 159 14.84 10.50 -20.22
N ILE A 160 13.69 10.64 -20.85
CA ILE A 160 13.41 11.67 -21.87
C ILE A 160 12.90 12.93 -21.18
N ALA A 161 13.54 14.07 -21.44
CA ALA A 161 13.07 15.37 -21.00
C ALA A 161 11.86 15.81 -21.84
N VAL A 162 10.76 16.18 -21.18
CA VAL A 162 9.52 16.60 -21.84
C VAL A 162 9.62 18.09 -22.22
N PRO A 163 9.64 18.44 -23.53
CA PRO A 163 9.78 19.83 -23.94
C PRO A 163 8.65 20.73 -23.43
N GLY A 164 9.00 21.92 -22.95
CA GLY A 164 8.06 22.94 -22.49
C GLY A 164 7.40 22.66 -21.14
N THR A 165 8.03 21.86 -20.28
CA THR A 165 7.57 21.58 -18.91
C THR A 165 8.56 22.11 -17.87
N ASP A 166 8.14 22.25 -16.63
CA ASP A 166 8.96 22.68 -15.48
C ASP A 166 8.84 21.60 -14.38
N ASP A 167 9.98 21.18 -13.83
CA ASP A 167 10.04 20.20 -12.73
C ASP A 167 9.88 20.80 -11.33
N GLY A 168 9.79 22.14 -11.22
CA GLY A 168 9.64 22.86 -9.96
C GLY A 168 10.97 23.38 -9.38
N ASP A 169 12.11 22.89 -9.90
CA ASP A 169 13.46 23.33 -9.53
C ASP A 169 14.17 24.09 -10.68
N GLY A 170 13.42 24.44 -11.73
CA GLY A 170 13.92 25.16 -12.90
C GLY A 170 14.52 24.27 -14.00
N GLY A 171 14.29 22.95 -13.93
CA GLY A 171 14.60 21.95 -14.95
C GLY A 171 13.38 21.52 -15.77
N LEU A 172 13.58 20.60 -16.72
CA LEU A 172 12.47 19.99 -17.49
C LEU A 172 12.02 18.70 -16.79
N LEU A 173 10.70 18.45 -16.75
CA LEU A 173 10.19 17.15 -16.29
C LEU A 173 10.77 16.02 -17.15
N THR A 174 11.27 14.96 -16.53
CA THR A 174 11.80 13.79 -17.23
C THR A 174 10.89 12.56 -17.03
N ARG A 175 10.80 11.70 -18.05
CA ARG A 175 10.02 10.44 -18.00
C ARG A 175 10.81 9.30 -18.62
N SER A 176 10.73 8.13 -17.99
CA SER A 176 11.46 6.93 -18.39
C SER A 176 10.76 6.18 -19.52
N TYR A 177 11.49 5.82 -20.58
CA TYR A 177 10.98 5.05 -21.71
C TYR A 177 12.00 4.00 -22.15
N SER A 178 11.57 2.73 -22.19
CA SER A 178 12.38 1.61 -22.66
C SER A 178 12.55 1.61 -24.18
N PHE A 179 13.74 1.22 -24.65
CA PHE A 179 13.98 1.03 -26.08
C PHE A 179 13.13 -0.12 -26.63
N ALA A 180 12.54 0.09 -27.81
CA ALA A 180 11.85 -0.92 -28.61
C ALA A 180 12.66 -1.40 -29.82
N ASN A 181 13.71 -0.67 -30.19
CA ASN A 181 14.64 -1.02 -31.28
C ASN A 181 15.80 -1.91 -30.79
N GLY A 182 16.49 -2.56 -31.73
CA GLY A 182 17.72 -3.30 -31.46
C GLY A 182 18.93 -2.38 -31.15
N PRO A 183 19.94 -2.85 -30.39
CA PRO A 183 21.13 -2.08 -30.03
C PRO A 183 21.94 -1.52 -31.20
N HIS A 184 21.85 -2.13 -32.38
CA HIS A 184 22.58 -1.73 -33.59
C HIS A 184 21.74 -0.93 -34.59
N GLU A 185 20.45 -0.70 -34.30
CA GLU A 185 19.59 0.09 -35.16
C GLU A 185 19.87 1.59 -35.01
N GLU A 186 19.87 2.31 -36.14
CA GLU A 186 20.16 3.74 -36.23
C GLU A 186 19.14 4.59 -35.46
N ARG A 187 17.86 4.19 -35.49
CA ARG A 187 16.76 4.91 -34.83
C ARG A 187 16.48 4.35 -33.45
N LEU A 188 16.31 5.25 -32.49
CA LEU A 188 15.83 4.92 -31.15
C LEU A 188 14.31 4.96 -31.17
N VAL A 189 13.66 3.84 -30.88
CA VAL A 189 12.21 3.67 -30.97
C VAL A 189 11.64 3.43 -29.58
N PHE A 190 10.52 4.09 -29.26
CA PHE A 190 9.84 3.99 -27.98
C PHE A 190 8.34 3.76 -28.21
N LEU A 191 7.70 2.97 -27.35
CA LEU A 191 6.25 2.84 -27.29
C LEU A 191 5.74 3.57 -26.04
N VAL A 192 4.96 4.63 -26.25
CA VAL A 192 4.50 5.53 -25.20
C VAL A 192 3.00 5.37 -25.02
N LYS A 193 2.57 5.02 -23.80
CA LYS A 193 1.16 5.01 -23.43
C LYS A 193 0.67 6.46 -23.29
N LEU A 194 -0.44 6.77 -23.95
CA LEU A 194 -1.12 8.05 -23.91
C LEU A 194 -2.12 8.03 -22.76
N THR A 195 -1.85 8.83 -21.73
CA THR A 195 -2.70 8.97 -20.55
C THR A 195 -3.26 10.40 -20.53
N PRO A 196 -4.59 10.58 -20.32
CA PRO A 196 -5.17 11.91 -20.14
C PRO A 196 -4.44 12.69 -19.03
N GLY A 197 -4.09 13.95 -19.30
CA GLY A 197 -3.37 14.82 -18.34
C GLY A 197 -1.87 14.53 -18.18
N GLY A 198 -1.32 13.48 -18.80
CA GLY A 198 0.10 13.16 -18.68
C GLY A 198 1.00 14.13 -19.47
N ALA A 199 2.04 14.70 -18.84
CA ALA A 199 2.91 15.71 -19.46
C ALA A 199 3.50 15.29 -20.83
N MET A 200 4.06 14.07 -20.93
CA MET A 200 4.56 13.53 -22.21
C MET A 200 3.40 13.20 -23.17
N SER A 201 2.27 12.70 -22.66
CA SER A 201 1.10 12.39 -23.49
C SER A 201 0.52 13.65 -24.13
N THR A 202 0.37 14.74 -23.38
CA THR A 202 -0.02 16.07 -23.88
C THR A 202 1.00 16.60 -24.89
N TYR A 203 2.30 16.49 -24.59
CA TYR A 203 3.33 16.86 -25.56
C TYR A 203 3.18 16.10 -26.88
N LEU A 204 3.14 14.77 -26.85
CA LEU A 204 3.09 13.93 -28.05
C LEU A 204 1.81 14.08 -28.86
N THR A 205 0.68 14.40 -28.21
CA THR A 205 -0.62 14.50 -28.89
C THR A 205 -0.94 15.90 -29.40
N GLU A 206 -0.45 16.95 -28.74
CA GLU A 206 -0.86 18.32 -29.05
C GLU A 206 0.27 19.19 -29.63
N ARG A 207 1.54 18.89 -29.30
CA ARG A 207 2.66 19.82 -29.53
C ARG A 207 3.81 19.25 -30.35
N ALA A 208 4.13 17.97 -30.18
CA ALA A 208 5.32 17.35 -30.77
C ALA A 208 5.27 17.39 -32.30
N THR A 209 6.38 17.80 -32.91
CA THR A 209 6.51 17.83 -34.38
C THR A 209 7.73 17.06 -34.87
N ARG A 210 7.62 16.44 -36.06
CA ARG A 210 8.79 15.85 -36.71
C ARG A 210 9.80 16.95 -37.05
N GLY A 211 11.08 16.71 -36.74
CA GLY A 211 12.17 17.66 -36.86
C GLY A 211 12.49 18.42 -35.58
N GLU A 212 11.71 18.25 -34.52
CA GLU A 212 11.95 18.88 -33.22
C GLU A 212 13.11 18.21 -32.47
N SER A 213 13.88 19.02 -31.73
CA SER A 213 14.96 18.55 -30.88
C SER A 213 14.43 18.04 -29.55
N ILE A 214 14.92 16.88 -29.11
CA ILE A 214 14.54 16.27 -27.83
C ILE A 214 15.78 15.71 -27.12
N SER A 215 15.88 15.91 -25.81
CA SER A 215 17.01 15.41 -25.01
C SER A 215 16.60 14.26 -24.11
N PHE A 216 17.54 13.36 -23.85
CA PHE A 216 17.35 12.24 -22.94
C PHE A 216 18.67 11.79 -22.32
N THR A 217 18.62 11.11 -21.19
CA THR A 217 19.78 10.57 -20.48
C THR A 217 19.67 9.06 -20.36
N GLY A 218 20.76 8.33 -20.64
CA GLY A 218 20.87 6.90 -20.45
C GLY A 218 22.03 6.26 -21.22
N PRO A 219 22.06 4.91 -21.34
CA PRO A 219 21.00 3.99 -20.91
C PRO A 219 20.98 3.76 -19.40
N HIS A 220 19.83 3.34 -18.90
CA HIS A 220 19.56 2.95 -17.51
C HIS A 220 18.84 1.59 -17.45
N GLY A 221 18.79 0.98 -16.28
CA GLY A 221 18.03 -0.24 -16.03
C GLY A 221 18.84 -1.54 -16.06
N SER A 222 18.41 -2.50 -15.27
CA SER A 222 18.99 -3.85 -15.11
C SER A 222 18.19 -4.96 -15.77
N PHE A 223 16.98 -4.63 -16.23
CA PHE A 223 16.14 -5.46 -17.06
C PHE A 223 16.70 -5.52 -18.47
N PHE A 224 17.46 -6.57 -18.79
CA PHE A 224 17.96 -6.80 -20.14
C PHE A 224 18.14 -8.28 -20.43
N LEU A 225 18.06 -8.66 -21.70
CA LEU A 225 18.24 -10.03 -22.15
C LEU A 225 19.64 -10.56 -21.79
N ARG A 226 19.71 -11.59 -20.93
CA ARG A 226 20.96 -12.27 -20.57
C ARG A 226 21.46 -13.18 -21.68
N GLU A 227 22.79 -13.23 -21.83
CA GLU A 227 23.47 -14.12 -22.78
C GLU A 227 23.49 -15.55 -22.25
N ALA A 228 22.46 -16.34 -22.60
CA ALA A 228 22.35 -17.74 -22.22
C ALA A 228 21.68 -18.57 -23.32
N ALA A 229 21.93 -19.88 -23.35
CA ALA A 229 21.28 -20.81 -24.29
C ALA A 229 19.91 -21.33 -23.80
N ARG A 230 19.50 -20.95 -22.58
CA ARG A 230 18.30 -21.48 -21.92
C ARG A 230 16.99 -20.97 -22.54
N PRO A 231 15.88 -21.72 -22.36
CA PRO A 231 14.54 -21.26 -22.69
C PRO A 231 14.17 -19.93 -22.02
N VAL A 232 13.31 -19.16 -22.68
CA VAL A 232 12.87 -17.83 -22.24
C VAL A 232 11.35 -17.73 -22.27
N LEU A 233 10.79 -17.24 -21.16
CA LEU A 233 9.39 -16.80 -21.09
C LEU A 233 9.36 -15.28 -20.99
N LEU A 234 8.82 -14.62 -22.02
CA LEU A 234 8.65 -13.18 -22.10
C LEU A 234 7.19 -12.83 -21.77
N LEU A 235 6.98 -11.91 -20.84
CA LEU A 235 5.67 -11.45 -20.41
C LEU A 235 5.60 -9.94 -20.55
N ALA A 236 4.60 -9.43 -21.28
CA ALA A 236 4.45 -8.01 -21.56
C ALA A 236 3.05 -7.52 -21.19
N GLY A 237 2.95 -6.37 -20.52
CA GLY A 237 1.69 -5.69 -20.22
C GLY A 237 1.63 -4.32 -20.89
N GLY A 238 0.68 -4.10 -21.83
CA GLY A 238 0.52 -2.81 -22.51
C GLY A 238 1.79 -2.36 -23.23
N THR A 239 2.31 -1.17 -22.91
CA THR A 239 3.59 -0.67 -23.49
C THR A 239 4.84 -1.33 -22.90
N GLY A 240 4.70 -2.23 -21.91
CA GLY A 240 5.76 -3.15 -21.50
C GLY A 240 6.24 -4.08 -22.62
N LEU A 241 5.56 -4.06 -23.78
CA LEU A 241 6.03 -4.67 -25.02
C LEU A 241 7.32 -4.03 -25.56
N ALA A 242 7.60 -2.75 -25.30
CA ALA A 242 8.79 -2.07 -25.83
C ALA A 242 10.11 -2.80 -25.53
N PRO A 243 10.50 -3.04 -24.26
CA PRO A 243 11.75 -3.73 -23.98
C PRO A 243 11.77 -5.15 -24.56
N ILE A 244 10.62 -5.82 -24.65
CA ILE A 244 10.48 -7.16 -25.22
C ILE A 244 10.77 -7.17 -26.73
N LEU A 245 10.30 -6.18 -27.48
CA LEU A 245 10.63 -6.03 -28.91
C LEU A 245 12.13 -5.82 -29.12
N SER A 246 12.78 -5.05 -28.26
CA SER A 246 14.23 -4.89 -28.29
C SER A 246 14.94 -6.22 -28.08
N MET A 247 14.48 -7.05 -27.13
CA MET A 247 15.02 -8.40 -26.90
C MET A 247 14.83 -9.35 -28.09
N LEU A 248 13.64 -9.34 -28.71
CA LEU A 248 13.36 -10.16 -29.90
C LEU A 248 14.23 -9.77 -31.09
N ARG A 249 14.49 -8.47 -31.29
CA ARG A 249 15.42 -7.96 -32.30
C ARG A 249 16.83 -8.48 -32.09
N LYS A 250 17.34 -8.42 -30.85
CA LYS A 250 18.66 -9.00 -30.54
C LYS A 250 18.72 -10.49 -30.80
N LEU A 251 17.69 -11.25 -30.39
CA LEU A 251 17.63 -12.69 -30.63
C LEU A 251 17.63 -13.02 -32.13
N HIS A 252 16.98 -12.20 -32.94
CA HIS A 252 16.97 -12.33 -34.40
C HIS A 252 18.32 -11.99 -35.01
N ASP A 253 18.92 -10.87 -34.63
CA ASP A 253 20.25 -10.44 -35.10
C ASP A 253 21.34 -11.49 -34.78
N ASP A 254 21.19 -12.21 -33.68
CA ASP A 254 22.10 -13.27 -33.23
C ASP A 254 21.84 -14.64 -33.88
N ASP A 255 20.84 -14.78 -34.77
CA ASP A 255 20.36 -16.08 -35.30
C ASP A 255 20.07 -17.11 -34.19
N SER A 256 19.42 -16.63 -33.11
CA SER A 256 19.21 -17.42 -31.90
C SER A 256 18.28 -18.61 -32.13
N ARG A 257 18.69 -19.77 -31.62
CA ARG A 257 17.89 -21.01 -31.62
C ARG A 257 17.21 -21.30 -30.28
N ARG A 258 17.23 -20.35 -29.35
CA ARG A 258 16.60 -20.47 -28.03
C ARG A 258 15.11 -20.73 -28.19
N LYS A 259 14.54 -21.52 -27.29
CA LYS A 259 13.09 -21.61 -27.15
C LYS A 259 12.60 -20.34 -26.45
N VAL A 260 11.72 -19.60 -27.09
CA VAL A 260 11.21 -18.32 -26.59
C VAL A 260 9.70 -18.34 -26.71
N HIS A 261 9.00 -18.07 -25.61
CA HIS A 261 7.55 -17.89 -25.62
C HIS A 261 7.19 -16.50 -25.12
N LEU A 262 6.40 -15.74 -25.87
CA LEU A 262 5.85 -14.45 -25.45
C LEU A 262 4.37 -14.56 -25.10
N ILE A 263 3.98 -14.03 -23.94
CA ILE A 263 2.57 -13.76 -23.61
C ILE A 263 2.37 -12.25 -23.47
N TYR A 264 1.59 -11.68 -24.38
CA TYR A 264 1.30 -10.24 -24.43
C TYR A 264 -0.11 -9.93 -23.91
N GLY A 265 -0.21 -9.31 -22.74
CA GLY A 265 -1.47 -8.92 -22.11
C GLY A 265 -1.79 -7.45 -22.30
N VAL A 266 -3.03 -7.13 -22.66
CA VAL A 266 -3.52 -5.74 -22.74
C VAL A 266 -4.93 -5.59 -22.17
N SER A 267 -5.37 -4.35 -21.98
CA SER A 267 -6.68 -4.05 -21.40
C SER A 267 -7.81 -4.23 -22.41
N THR A 268 -7.69 -3.60 -23.59
CA THR A 268 -8.70 -3.61 -24.67
C THR A 268 -8.10 -4.05 -26.00
N ASP A 269 -8.95 -4.40 -26.99
CA ASP A 269 -8.50 -4.80 -28.33
C ASP A 269 -7.64 -3.71 -29.00
N THR A 270 -7.93 -2.44 -28.73
CA THR A 270 -7.19 -1.30 -29.30
C THR A 270 -5.78 -1.15 -28.73
N ASP A 271 -5.50 -1.76 -27.59
CA ASP A 271 -4.18 -1.71 -26.97
C ASP A 271 -3.21 -2.74 -27.56
N LEU A 272 -3.69 -3.68 -28.38
CA LEU A 272 -2.85 -4.64 -29.10
C LEU A 272 -2.11 -3.94 -30.26
N VAL A 273 -0.88 -3.50 -29.98
CA VAL A 273 -0.02 -2.80 -30.95
C VAL A 273 1.20 -3.63 -31.36
N ALA A 274 1.81 -3.28 -32.50
CA ALA A 274 3.01 -3.91 -33.04
C ALA A 274 2.90 -5.44 -33.26
N LEU A 275 1.69 -5.95 -33.51
CA LEU A 275 1.46 -7.38 -33.78
C LEU A 275 2.18 -7.85 -35.04
N ASP A 276 2.30 -6.99 -36.05
CA ASP A 276 3.05 -7.24 -37.28
C ASP A 276 4.55 -7.45 -37.03
N GLU A 277 5.13 -6.70 -36.08
CA GLU A 277 6.52 -6.92 -35.64
C GLU A 277 6.67 -8.27 -34.92
N ILE A 278 5.73 -8.61 -34.03
CA ILE A 278 5.75 -9.91 -33.33
C ILE A 278 5.59 -11.07 -34.32
N GLU A 279 4.69 -10.95 -35.29
CA GLU A 279 4.49 -11.93 -36.35
C GLU A 279 5.72 -12.07 -37.26
N TYR A 280 6.43 -10.97 -37.54
CA TYR A 280 7.71 -11.03 -38.23
C TYR A 280 8.69 -11.91 -37.46
N PHE A 281 8.89 -11.67 -36.16
CA PHE A 281 9.79 -12.50 -35.36
C PHE A 281 9.31 -13.95 -35.25
N ALA A 282 8.00 -14.20 -35.20
CA ALA A 282 7.45 -15.56 -35.17
C ALA A 282 7.76 -16.36 -36.44
N ARG A 283 7.92 -15.68 -37.59
CA ARG A 283 8.37 -16.31 -38.84
C ARG A 283 9.88 -16.49 -38.91
N GLU A 284 10.63 -15.50 -38.44
CA GLU A 284 12.08 -15.45 -38.63
C GLU A 284 12.89 -16.12 -37.50
N LEU A 285 12.31 -16.30 -36.31
CA LEU A 285 12.93 -17.01 -35.18
C LEU A 285 12.32 -18.41 -35.04
N PRO A 286 13.01 -19.49 -35.44
CA PRO A 286 12.45 -20.85 -35.44
C PRO A 286 12.05 -21.37 -34.05
N GLY A 287 12.60 -20.78 -32.99
CA GLY A 287 12.31 -21.13 -31.60
C GLY A 287 11.27 -20.26 -30.92
N PHE A 288 10.71 -19.26 -31.60
CA PHE A 288 9.79 -18.28 -31.02
C PHE A 288 8.32 -18.65 -31.25
N THR A 289 7.56 -18.67 -30.17
CA THR A 289 6.09 -18.75 -30.19
C THR A 289 5.51 -17.63 -29.35
N TRP A 290 4.26 -17.25 -29.60
CA TRP A 290 3.61 -16.21 -28.82
C TRP A 290 2.11 -16.38 -28.75
N ASN A 291 1.53 -15.80 -27.70
CA ASN A 291 0.11 -15.60 -27.52
C ASN A 291 -0.14 -14.18 -26.99
N HIS A 292 -1.35 -13.69 -27.16
CA HIS A 292 -1.83 -12.50 -26.47
C HIS A 292 -3.12 -12.79 -25.73
N CYS A 293 -3.44 -11.97 -24.73
CA CYS A 293 -4.74 -11.95 -24.07
C CYS A 293 -5.23 -10.52 -23.87
N VAL A 294 -6.56 -10.36 -23.87
CA VAL A 294 -7.22 -9.08 -23.60
C VAL A 294 -8.12 -9.25 -22.38
N SER A 295 -7.98 -8.36 -21.39
CA SER A 295 -8.74 -8.49 -20.15
C SER A 295 -10.21 -8.08 -20.28
N ASP A 296 -10.53 -7.22 -21.24
CA ASP A 296 -11.89 -6.79 -21.55
C ASP A 296 -12.79 -8.00 -21.90
N PRO A 297 -13.88 -8.27 -21.13
CA PRO A 297 -14.82 -9.35 -21.43
C PRO A 297 -15.45 -9.26 -22.82
N ASP A 298 -15.59 -8.06 -23.38
CA ASP A 298 -16.24 -7.80 -24.66
C ASP A 298 -15.28 -7.87 -25.86
N SER A 299 -13.99 -8.11 -25.58
CA SER A 299 -12.95 -8.34 -26.58
C SER A 299 -13.31 -9.44 -27.59
N THR A 300 -12.81 -9.27 -28.81
CA THR A 300 -12.86 -10.29 -29.87
C THR A 300 -11.63 -11.22 -29.88
N ALA A 301 -10.67 -10.99 -28.99
CA ALA A 301 -9.43 -11.77 -28.91
C ALA A 301 -9.70 -13.24 -28.57
N VAL A 302 -8.86 -14.11 -29.12
CA VAL A 302 -8.96 -15.57 -28.92
C VAL A 302 -8.80 -15.95 -27.46
N ASN A 303 -7.87 -15.30 -26.76
CA ASN A 303 -7.67 -15.50 -25.32
C ASN A 303 -8.15 -14.25 -24.56
N LYS A 304 -9.08 -14.46 -23.63
CA LYS A 304 -9.57 -13.42 -22.73
C LYS A 304 -8.97 -13.59 -21.34
N GLY A 305 -8.82 -12.49 -20.61
CA GLY A 305 -8.29 -12.47 -19.26
C GLY A 305 -6.84 -11.97 -19.20
N TYR A 306 -6.06 -12.53 -18.29
CA TYR A 306 -4.74 -12.02 -17.92
C TYR A 306 -3.62 -13.00 -18.27
N VAL A 307 -2.38 -12.52 -18.37
CA VAL A 307 -1.24 -13.29 -18.89
C VAL A 307 -0.99 -14.62 -18.17
N MET A 308 -1.23 -14.69 -16.86
CA MET A 308 -1.04 -15.90 -16.05
C MET A 308 -1.95 -17.04 -16.47
N SER A 309 -3.11 -16.75 -17.07
CA SER A 309 -4.01 -17.79 -17.58
C SER A 309 -3.44 -18.55 -18.78
N LEU A 310 -2.42 -17.98 -19.43
CA LEU A 310 -1.75 -18.56 -20.60
C LEU A 310 -0.37 -19.14 -20.28
N ILE A 311 0.07 -19.08 -19.02
CA ILE A 311 1.30 -19.74 -18.59
C ILE A 311 1.00 -21.24 -18.45
N ALA A 312 1.43 -22.02 -19.43
CA ALA A 312 1.34 -23.48 -19.39
C ALA A 312 2.61 -24.10 -18.78
N PRO A 313 2.54 -25.31 -18.19
CA PRO A 313 3.71 -25.99 -17.63
C PRO A 313 4.89 -26.13 -18.61
N GLU A 314 4.60 -26.33 -19.90
CA GLU A 314 5.62 -26.41 -20.96
C GLU A 314 6.40 -25.10 -21.18
N HIS A 315 5.86 -23.95 -20.76
CA HIS A 315 6.55 -22.66 -20.81
C HIS A 315 7.54 -22.50 -19.65
N LEU A 316 7.39 -23.27 -18.58
CA LEU A 316 8.18 -23.15 -17.35
C LEU A 316 9.36 -24.13 -17.30
N TYR A 317 9.41 -25.11 -18.20
CA TYR A 317 10.52 -26.06 -18.36
C TYR A 317 10.98 -26.68 -17.02
N ASP A 318 10.04 -27.00 -16.13
CA ASP A 318 10.31 -27.51 -14.77
C ASP A 318 11.33 -26.67 -13.97
N GLY A 319 11.39 -25.35 -14.21
CA GLY A 319 12.30 -24.40 -13.57
C GLY A 319 13.54 -24.03 -14.39
N ASP A 320 13.85 -24.75 -15.48
CA ASP A 320 14.95 -24.38 -16.40
C ASP A 320 14.51 -23.33 -17.42
N VAL A 321 14.05 -22.19 -16.93
CA VAL A 321 13.58 -21.06 -17.73
C VAL A 321 14.06 -19.74 -17.15
N ALA A 322 14.39 -18.78 -18.03
CA ALA A 322 14.54 -17.38 -17.66
C ALA A 322 13.26 -16.61 -17.99
N ILE A 323 12.61 -16.06 -16.97
CA ILE A 323 11.38 -15.27 -17.09
C ILE A 323 11.74 -13.78 -17.14
N TYR A 324 11.23 -13.07 -18.14
CA TYR A 324 11.36 -11.61 -18.28
C TYR A 324 9.97 -11.00 -18.33
N LEU A 325 9.66 -10.13 -17.37
CA LEU A 325 8.33 -9.58 -17.19
C LEU A 325 8.35 -8.05 -17.14
N CYS A 326 7.70 -7.40 -18.10
CA CYS A 326 7.57 -5.94 -18.10
C CYS A 326 6.10 -5.53 -18.17
N GLY A 327 5.64 -4.71 -17.21
CA GLY A 327 4.26 -4.29 -17.15
C GLY A 327 3.90 -3.48 -15.89
N PRO A 328 2.60 -3.23 -15.66
CA PRO A 328 2.14 -2.49 -14.49
C PRO A 328 2.40 -3.29 -13.19
N PRO A 329 2.66 -2.64 -12.04
CA PRO A 329 3.02 -3.31 -10.79
C PRO A 329 2.09 -4.48 -10.36
N PRO A 330 0.75 -4.39 -10.49
CA PRO A 330 -0.13 -5.51 -10.13
C PRO A 330 0.10 -6.78 -10.95
N MET A 331 0.53 -6.65 -12.21
CA MET A 331 0.84 -7.78 -13.08
C MET A 331 2.12 -8.49 -12.62
N VAL A 332 3.12 -7.73 -12.18
CA VAL A 332 4.41 -8.28 -11.72
C VAL A 332 4.21 -9.18 -10.51
N GLU A 333 3.47 -8.68 -9.52
CA GLU A 333 3.18 -9.45 -8.31
C GLU A 333 2.35 -10.69 -8.60
N ALA A 334 1.30 -10.55 -9.41
CA ALA A 334 0.42 -11.67 -9.71
C ALA A 334 1.13 -12.81 -10.47
N VAL A 335 2.09 -12.50 -11.36
CA VAL A 335 2.91 -13.54 -12.02
C VAL A 335 3.87 -14.19 -11.04
N ARG A 336 4.53 -13.42 -10.16
CA ARG A 336 5.46 -13.95 -9.15
C ARG A 336 4.74 -14.94 -8.24
N THR A 337 3.56 -14.57 -7.74
CA THR A 337 2.72 -15.48 -6.94
C THR A 337 2.33 -16.72 -7.73
N HIS A 338 1.91 -16.57 -8.99
CA HIS A 338 1.49 -17.70 -9.82
C HIS A 338 2.62 -18.74 -10.04
N VAL A 339 3.85 -18.28 -10.29
CA VAL A 339 5.01 -19.16 -10.48
C VAL A 339 5.39 -19.86 -9.17
N SER A 340 5.33 -19.13 -8.04
CA SER A 340 5.59 -19.68 -6.71
C SER A 340 4.55 -20.72 -6.28
N ASP A 341 3.26 -20.46 -6.51
CA ASP A 341 2.15 -21.39 -6.21
C ASP A 341 2.24 -22.69 -7.03
N ALA A 342 2.85 -22.62 -8.22
CA ALA A 342 3.16 -23.80 -9.03
C ALA A 342 4.35 -24.61 -8.50
N GLY A 343 5.03 -24.14 -7.45
CA GLY A 343 6.21 -24.79 -6.85
C GLY A 343 7.44 -24.75 -7.75
N ILE A 344 7.52 -23.78 -8.66
CA ILE A 344 8.63 -23.64 -9.61
C ILE A 344 9.53 -22.49 -9.18
N ASP A 345 10.82 -22.79 -9.07
CA ASP A 345 11.88 -21.81 -8.92
C ASP A 345 12.59 -21.65 -10.28
N PRO A 346 12.29 -20.59 -11.06
CA PRO A 346 12.88 -20.39 -12.37
C PRO A 346 14.37 -20.03 -12.23
N THR A 347 15.18 -20.41 -13.22
CA THR A 347 16.63 -20.12 -13.18
C THR A 347 16.95 -18.62 -13.20
N GLY A 348 16.00 -17.80 -13.67
CA GLY A 348 16.07 -16.36 -13.53
C GLY A 348 14.68 -15.74 -13.64
N PHE A 349 14.38 -14.79 -12.76
CA PHE A 349 13.15 -14.01 -12.79
C PHE A 349 13.50 -12.51 -12.81
N TYR A 350 13.41 -11.91 -13.99
CA TYR A 350 13.74 -10.51 -14.23
C TYR A 350 12.46 -9.72 -14.48
N TYR A 351 12.30 -8.55 -13.88
CA TYR A 351 11.11 -7.74 -14.08
C TYR A 351 11.39 -6.24 -14.14
N GLU A 352 10.46 -5.51 -14.76
CA GLU A 352 10.47 -4.06 -14.89
C GLU A 352 9.04 -3.53 -14.66
N LYS A 353 8.87 -2.55 -13.77
CA LYS A 353 7.56 -2.03 -13.33
C LYS A 353 7.30 -0.64 -13.92
N PHE A 354 6.24 -0.49 -14.69
CA PHE A 354 5.79 0.82 -15.20
C PHE A 354 4.72 1.40 -14.29
N ALA A 355 5.11 2.26 -13.35
CA ALA A 355 4.18 2.93 -12.44
C ALA A 355 3.58 4.21 -13.07
N LEU A 356 2.26 4.42 -12.87
CA LEU A 356 1.62 5.72 -13.10
C LEU A 356 1.84 6.59 -11.86
N ALA A 357 2.08 7.88 -12.04
CA ALA A 357 2.30 8.81 -10.90
C ALA A 357 1.05 8.98 -10.00
N VAL A 358 -0.13 8.56 -10.47
CA VAL A 358 -1.37 8.41 -9.68
C VAL A 358 -2.10 7.17 -10.23
N PRO A 359 -2.67 6.27 -9.38
CA PRO A 359 -3.45 5.14 -9.88
C PRO A 359 -4.67 5.63 -10.68
N ALA A 360 -4.87 5.07 -11.87
CA ALA A 360 -6.04 5.36 -12.68
C ALA A 360 -7.32 5.00 -11.92
N THR A 361 -8.21 5.97 -11.74
CA THR A 361 -9.59 5.74 -11.32
C THR A 361 -10.24 4.76 -12.30
N SER A 362 -10.60 3.57 -11.81
CA SER A 362 -11.32 2.60 -12.62
C SER A 362 -12.71 3.15 -12.94
N SER A 363 -12.91 3.59 -14.18
CA SER A 363 -14.25 3.77 -14.73
C SER A 363 -14.89 2.39 -14.84
N THR A 364 -15.85 2.09 -13.98
CA THR A 364 -16.72 0.93 -14.09
C THR A 364 -17.64 1.10 -15.30
N VAL A 365 -17.21 0.58 -16.45
CA VAL A 365 -18.15 0.17 -17.51
C VAL A 365 -18.72 -1.16 -17.04
N ALA A 366 -20.00 -1.15 -16.68
CA ALA A 366 -20.75 -2.37 -16.48
C ALA A 366 -20.94 -3.03 -17.85
N ASP A 367 -20.37 -4.21 -18.08
CA ASP A 367 -20.94 -5.10 -19.06
C ASP A 367 -21.23 -6.50 -18.48
N THR A 368 -22.43 -6.90 -18.83
CA THR A 368 -23.15 -8.11 -18.52
C THR A 368 -22.88 -9.12 -19.63
N ALA A 369 -22.21 -10.23 -19.34
CA ALA A 369 -22.16 -11.37 -20.24
C ALA A 369 -22.35 -12.71 -19.51
N PRO A 370 -22.98 -13.71 -20.17
CA PRO A 370 -23.82 -14.71 -19.53
C PRO A 370 -23.05 -15.95 -19.05
N PRO A 371 -23.57 -16.71 -18.06
CA PRO A 371 -22.89 -17.89 -17.55
C PRO A 371 -22.90 -19.04 -18.57
N SER A 372 -21.69 -19.47 -18.97
CA SER A 372 -21.46 -20.73 -19.69
C SER A 372 -21.67 -21.93 -18.76
N ALA A 373 -22.30 -22.96 -19.31
CA ALA A 373 -22.78 -24.15 -18.62
C ALA A 373 -21.65 -24.97 -17.97
N VAL A 374 -21.75 -25.17 -16.66
CA VAL A 374 -21.06 -26.26 -15.94
C VAL A 374 -21.98 -27.46 -15.91
N ALA A 375 -21.48 -28.61 -16.38
CA ALA A 375 -22.16 -29.89 -16.36
C ALA A 375 -22.40 -30.35 -14.91
N THR A 376 -23.67 -30.40 -14.49
CA THR A 376 -24.10 -30.95 -13.20
C THR A 376 -24.49 -32.43 -13.35
N LEU A 377 -23.88 -33.29 -12.53
CA LEU A 377 -24.35 -34.64 -12.26
C LEU A 377 -25.69 -34.58 -11.48
N PRO A 378 -26.65 -35.49 -11.70
CA PRO A 378 -27.98 -35.36 -11.13
C PRO A 378 -28.00 -35.78 -9.65
N VAL A 379 -28.28 -34.81 -8.77
CA VAL A 379 -28.72 -35.07 -7.40
C VAL A 379 -30.25 -35.05 -7.42
N VAL A 380 -30.88 -36.18 -7.10
CA VAL A 380 -32.32 -36.30 -6.91
C VAL A 380 -32.64 -35.86 -5.49
N LEU A 381 -33.31 -34.72 -5.33
CA LEU A 381 -33.96 -34.29 -4.10
C LEU A 381 -35.48 -34.36 -4.32
N GLU A 382 -36.13 -35.33 -3.69
CA GLU A 382 -37.59 -35.38 -3.57
C GLU A 382 -38.00 -34.49 -2.39
N ASP A 383 -38.35 -33.23 -2.66
CA ASP A 383 -39.01 -32.38 -1.67
C ASP A 383 -40.52 -32.65 -1.69
N SER A 384 -40.99 -33.35 -0.66
CA SER A 384 -42.42 -33.45 -0.34
C SER A 384 -42.90 -32.14 0.27
N VAL A 385 -43.62 -31.33 -0.51
CA VAL A 385 -44.31 -30.13 -0.03
C VAL A 385 -45.41 -30.55 0.96
N VAL A 386 -45.34 -30.08 2.20
CA VAL A 386 -46.43 -30.17 3.17
C VAL A 386 -47.39 -28.99 2.93
N PRO A 387 -48.66 -29.22 2.52
CA PRO A 387 -49.62 -28.14 2.35
C PRO A 387 -50.20 -27.73 3.71
N ALA A 388 -49.91 -26.50 4.15
CA ALA A 388 -50.68 -25.86 5.22
C ALA A 388 -52.05 -25.43 4.63
N ALA A 389 -53.14 -25.93 5.19
CA ALA A 389 -54.50 -25.78 4.64
C ALA A 389 -55.11 -24.37 4.83
N ASP A 390 -54.38 -23.46 5.47
CA ASP A 390 -54.96 -22.27 6.11
C ASP A 390 -54.65 -20.98 5.36
N ALA A 391 -53.74 -21.01 4.36
CA ALA A 391 -53.13 -19.80 3.80
C ALA A 391 -53.94 -19.10 2.69
N ARG A 392 -55.23 -19.43 2.48
CA ARG A 392 -56.01 -18.88 1.34
C ARG A 392 -57.43 -18.45 1.66
N ALA A 393 -57.68 -17.94 2.88
CA ALA A 393 -58.96 -17.33 3.24
C ALA A 393 -58.79 -15.91 3.81
N ILE A 394 -59.63 -14.97 3.35
CA ILE A 394 -59.83 -13.67 4.00
C ILE A 394 -61.30 -13.64 4.44
N ALA A 395 -61.55 -13.42 5.73
CA ALA A 395 -62.89 -13.35 6.32
C ALA A 395 -63.82 -14.56 5.99
N GLY A 396 -63.27 -15.78 5.94
CA GLY A 396 -64.05 -17.00 5.71
C GLY A 396 -64.40 -17.31 4.26
N GLN A 397 -63.88 -16.54 3.30
CA GLN A 397 -64.04 -16.81 1.87
C GLN A 397 -62.71 -17.23 1.24
N ILE A 398 -62.70 -18.35 0.51
CA ILE A 398 -61.53 -18.86 -0.22
C ILE A 398 -61.39 -18.08 -1.52
N THR A 399 -60.25 -17.42 -1.73
CA THR A 399 -60.05 -16.46 -2.83
C THR A 399 -59.52 -17.07 -4.12
N LEU A 400 -58.87 -18.25 -4.10
CA LEU A 400 -58.38 -18.94 -5.30
C LEU A 400 -58.44 -20.47 -5.14
N PRO A 401 -59.08 -21.22 -6.07
CA PRO A 401 -59.04 -22.68 -6.04
C PRO A 401 -57.65 -23.22 -6.40
N VAL A 402 -57.33 -24.41 -5.90
CA VAL A 402 -56.07 -25.11 -6.20
C VAL A 402 -56.04 -25.47 -7.68
N ALA A 403 -54.98 -25.07 -8.39
CA ALA A 403 -54.73 -25.47 -9.77
C ALA A 403 -53.24 -25.84 -9.92
N ASP A 404 -52.97 -26.99 -10.53
CA ASP A 404 -51.62 -27.38 -10.93
C ASP A 404 -51.18 -26.54 -12.12
N ILE A 405 -50.14 -25.73 -11.92
CA ILE A 405 -49.61 -24.86 -12.96
C ILE A 405 -48.51 -25.61 -13.70
N SER A 406 -48.76 -25.97 -14.95
CA SER A 406 -47.73 -26.51 -15.85
C SER A 406 -47.19 -25.40 -16.78
N PRO A 407 -45.92 -25.46 -17.21
CA PRO A 407 -45.38 -24.51 -18.18
C PRO A 407 -46.17 -24.55 -19.49
N TRP A 408 -46.68 -23.40 -19.93
CA TRP A 408 -47.42 -23.28 -21.19
C TRP A 408 -46.47 -23.51 -22.38
N ARG A 409 -46.83 -24.43 -23.28
CA ARG A 409 -46.03 -24.79 -24.49
C ARG A 409 -46.78 -24.59 -25.82
N GLY A 410 -47.81 -23.75 -25.83
CA GLY A 410 -48.57 -23.42 -27.04
C GLY A 410 -48.12 -22.10 -27.68
N PRO A 411 -48.32 -21.91 -29.00
CA PRO A 411 -48.00 -20.66 -29.67
C PRO A 411 -48.89 -19.53 -29.13
N MET A 412 -48.29 -18.34 -28.97
CA MET A 412 -48.97 -17.14 -28.50
C MET A 412 -49.87 -16.61 -29.63
N ALA A 413 -51.18 -16.47 -29.38
CA ALA A 413 -52.11 -15.93 -30.37
C ALA A 413 -51.92 -14.41 -30.52
N ASP A 414 -51.91 -13.91 -31.74
CA ASP A 414 -51.91 -12.47 -32.03
C ASP A 414 -53.19 -11.83 -31.47
N LEU A 415 -53.03 -10.97 -30.47
CA LEU A 415 -54.12 -10.22 -29.84
C LEU A 415 -54.22 -8.86 -30.54
N THR A 416 -55.15 -8.73 -31.48
CA THR A 416 -55.37 -7.50 -32.26
C THR A 416 -56.44 -6.57 -31.67
N ASP A 417 -56.63 -6.53 -30.35
CA ASP A 417 -57.50 -5.53 -29.74
C ASP A 417 -57.06 -5.18 -28.31
N ASP A 418 -57.35 -3.95 -27.89
CA ASP A 418 -56.88 -3.27 -26.66
C ASP A 418 -57.29 -3.98 -25.34
N ASP A 419 -58.03 -5.08 -25.44
CA ASP A 419 -58.56 -5.88 -24.32
C ASP A 419 -57.52 -6.86 -23.72
N GLY A 420 -56.38 -7.06 -24.39
CA GLY A 420 -55.29 -7.93 -23.93
C GLY A 420 -54.50 -7.39 -22.73
N ARG A 421 -54.59 -6.08 -22.44
CA ARG A 421 -53.78 -5.40 -21.41
C ARG A 421 -54.37 -5.46 -20.00
N PHE A 422 -55.60 -5.94 -19.85
CA PHE A 422 -56.32 -5.95 -18.57
C PHE A 422 -56.76 -7.34 -18.12
N ARG A 423 -56.10 -8.40 -18.62
CA ARG A 423 -56.42 -9.79 -18.24
C ARG A 423 -55.20 -10.53 -17.69
N ILE A 424 -55.37 -11.19 -16.55
CA ILE A 424 -54.40 -12.17 -16.02
C ILE A 424 -55.09 -13.53 -15.98
N ALA A 425 -54.45 -14.55 -16.56
CA ALA A 425 -55.02 -15.90 -16.70
C ALA A 425 -56.43 -15.92 -17.33
N GLY A 426 -56.70 -15.02 -18.27
CA GLY A 426 -57.99 -14.93 -18.99
C GLY A 426 -59.09 -14.17 -18.25
N GLN A 427 -58.89 -13.77 -16.99
CA GLN A 427 -59.86 -12.98 -16.21
C GLN A 427 -59.58 -11.48 -16.31
N GLN A 428 -60.65 -10.71 -16.53
CA GLN A 428 -60.60 -9.27 -16.70
C GLN A 428 -60.54 -8.56 -15.33
N MET A 429 -59.49 -7.75 -15.14
CA MET A 429 -59.15 -7.14 -13.86
C MET A 429 -60.01 -5.90 -13.54
N TRP A 430 -60.50 -5.17 -14.56
CA TRP A 430 -61.29 -3.95 -14.38
C TRP A 430 -62.41 -3.79 -15.41
N HIS A 431 -63.59 -3.37 -14.93
CA HIS A 431 -64.70 -2.92 -15.77
C HIS A 431 -64.52 -1.43 -16.09
N SER A 432 -64.27 -1.09 -17.35
CA SER A 432 -64.45 0.27 -17.85
C SER A 432 -65.94 0.49 -18.16
N THR A 433 -66.63 1.27 -17.33
CA THR A 433 -67.92 1.85 -17.71
C THR A 433 -67.70 3.30 -18.12
N GLY A 434 -67.49 3.51 -19.41
CA GLY A 434 -67.76 4.80 -20.06
C GLY A 434 -66.58 5.76 -20.18
N ASN A 435 -66.04 5.83 -21.39
CA ASN A 435 -65.47 7.01 -22.06
C ASN A 435 -64.34 7.82 -21.39
N ASP A 436 -63.56 7.24 -20.49
CA ASP A 436 -62.29 7.83 -20.05
C ASP A 436 -61.13 7.20 -20.81
N ARG A 437 -60.61 7.94 -21.80
CA ARG A 437 -59.35 7.59 -22.44
C ARG A 437 -58.22 7.86 -21.46
N ILE A 438 -57.64 6.79 -20.92
CA ILE A 438 -56.50 6.83 -19.97
C ILE A 438 -55.17 7.07 -20.71
N VAL A 439 -55.17 7.11 -22.04
CA VAL A 439 -53.96 7.32 -22.85
C VAL A 439 -54.21 8.46 -23.85
N ASP A 440 -53.27 9.39 -23.93
CA ASP A 440 -53.22 10.44 -24.93
C ASP A 440 -53.06 9.81 -26.33
N PRO A 441 -53.99 10.05 -27.26
CA PRO A 441 -53.98 9.40 -28.56
C PRO A 441 -52.84 9.85 -29.50
N ASP A 442 -52.11 10.92 -29.19
CA ASP A 442 -51.06 11.46 -30.08
C ASP A 442 -49.64 11.04 -29.67
N ASP A 443 -49.36 10.81 -28.38
CA ASP A 443 -48.01 10.44 -27.91
C ASP A 443 -47.95 9.19 -27.00
N GLY A 444 -49.10 8.58 -26.70
CA GLY A 444 -49.18 7.33 -25.92
C GLY A 444 -48.95 7.50 -24.42
N ARG A 445 -48.94 8.73 -23.89
CA ARG A 445 -48.79 8.97 -22.44
C ARG A 445 -50.07 8.69 -21.68
N LEU A 446 -49.92 8.18 -20.45
CA LEU A 446 -51.04 7.97 -19.54
C LEU A 446 -51.58 9.32 -19.03
N LEU A 447 -52.86 9.62 -19.29
CA LEU A 447 -53.55 10.77 -18.74
C LEU A 447 -53.90 10.49 -17.26
N PRO A 448 -53.65 11.43 -16.33
CA PRO A 448 -53.92 11.21 -14.92
C PRO A 448 -55.42 11.21 -14.66
N ALA A 449 -56.03 10.02 -14.63
CA ALA A 449 -57.38 9.83 -14.10
C ALA A 449 -57.34 9.79 -12.56
N ASP A 450 -58.39 10.30 -11.92
CA ASP A 450 -58.57 10.54 -10.47
C ASP A 450 -58.50 9.27 -9.57
N ALA A 451 -57.40 8.53 -9.61
CA ALA A 451 -57.17 7.34 -8.80
C ALA A 451 -56.44 7.68 -7.48
N ARG A 452 -57.04 8.53 -6.62
CA ARG A 452 -56.43 8.84 -5.30
C ARG A 452 -57.39 8.82 -4.11
N GLY A 453 -58.52 8.12 -4.23
CA GLY A 453 -59.45 7.90 -3.11
C GLY A 453 -59.88 6.44 -2.94
N ILE A 454 -59.89 5.96 -1.70
CA ILE A 454 -60.62 4.74 -1.28
C ILE A 454 -61.65 5.18 -0.24
N ALA A 455 -62.92 4.83 -0.46
CA ALA A 455 -64.03 5.11 0.46
C ALA A 455 -64.15 6.59 0.92
N GLY A 456 -63.86 7.54 0.03
CA GLY A 456 -64.07 8.98 0.29
C GLY A 456 -62.96 9.69 1.07
N GLN A 457 -61.79 9.07 1.27
CA GLN A 457 -60.60 9.75 1.80
C GLN A 457 -59.44 9.76 0.80
N ASN A 458 -58.79 10.91 0.65
CA ASN A 458 -57.61 11.09 -0.20
C ASN A 458 -56.36 10.56 0.52
N VAL A 459 -55.66 9.62 -0.12
CA VAL A 459 -54.54 8.89 0.53
C VAL A 459 -53.17 9.56 0.31
N PHE A 460 -53.05 10.47 -0.67
CA PHE A 460 -51.80 11.19 -0.94
C PHE A 460 -52.06 12.66 -1.32
N SER A 461 -51.45 13.61 -0.63
CA SER A 461 -51.46 15.04 -1.01
C SER A 461 -50.47 15.32 -2.14
N PRO A 462 -50.77 16.27 -3.05
CA PRO A 462 -49.91 16.56 -4.18
C PRO A 462 -48.65 17.31 -3.71
N ARG A 463 -47.47 16.75 -4.00
CA ARG A 463 -46.24 17.53 -4.13
C ARG A 463 -45.71 17.34 -5.53
N ASP A 464 -45.32 18.45 -6.13
CA ASP A 464 -44.91 18.60 -7.51
C ASP A 464 -43.69 17.72 -7.82
N ILE A 465 -43.82 16.85 -8.82
CA ILE A 465 -42.70 16.07 -9.36
C ILE A 465 -42.06 16.94 -10.44
N GLU A 466 -40.85 17.44 -10.21
CA GLU A 466 -40.04 18.03 -11.27
C GLU A 466 -39.52 16.94 -12.21
N PRO A 467 -39.46 17.17 -13.54
CA PRO A 467 -39.04 16.17 -14.51
C PRO A 467 -37.55 15.83 -14.38
N LEU A 468 -37.23 14.53 -14.35
CA LEU A 468 -35.87 13.96 -14.25
C LEU A 468 -34.98 14.16 -15.50
N ALA A 469 -35.41 14.94 -16.50
CA ALA A 469 -34.56 15.36 -17.61
C ALA A 469 -35.15 16.58 -18.33
N THR A 470 -34.29 17.56 -18.63
CA THR A 470 -34.62 18.66 -19.56
C THR A 470 -34.31 18.21 -20.99
N PRO A 471 -35.26 18.25 -21.95
CA PRO A 471 -35.01 17.79 -23.31
C PRO A 471 -34.10 18.78 -24.05
N GLN A 472 -32.99 18.28 -24.58
CA GLN A 472 -32.07 19.04 -25.42
C GLN A 472 -32.61 19.13 -26.86
N PRO A 473 -32.74 20.32 -27.48
CA PRO A 473 -33.23 20.44 -28.84
C PRO A 473 -32.14 20.11 -29.88
N ALA A 474 -32.59 19.58 -31.02
CA ALA A 474 -31.78 19.15 -32.14
C ALA A 474 -30.98 20.29 -32.80
N SER A 475 -29.76 19.93 -33.23
CA SER A 475 -28.77 20.70 -33.99
C SER A 475 -29.36 21.61 -35.08
N ALA A 476 -28.93 22.88 -35.09
CA ALA A 476 -29.01 23.78 -36.22
C ALA A 476 -27.70 24.56 -36.38
N ALA A 477 -27.34 24.80 -37.64
CA ALA A 477 -26.03 25.20 -38.16
C ALA A 477 -25.50 26.60 -37.74
N ALA A 478 -24.19 26.73 -37.93
CA ALA A 478 -23.27 27.85 -37.71
C ALA A 478 -23.76 29.29 -37.95
N THR A 479 -23.22 30.24 -37.16
CA THR A 479 -22.80 31.58 -37.62
C THR A 479 -21.81 32.23 -36.63
N VAL A 480 -21.01 33.17 -37.16
CA VAL A 480 -19.73 33.69 -36.65
C VAL A 480 -19.90 35.08 -36.01
N ALA A 481 -19.05 35.40 -35.03
CA ALA A 481 -18.31 36.69 -34.83
C ALA A 481 -18.52 37.50 -33.52
N ALA A 482 -17.35 37.73 -32.88
CA ALA A 482 -16.75 39.02 -32.45
C ALA A 482 -16.96 39.61 -31.04
N ASP A 483 -15.79 39.77 -30.39
CA ASP A 483 -15.25 40.88 -29.59
C ASP A 483 -15.54 41.08 -28.08
N THR A 484 -14.40 41.11 -27.37
CA THR A 484 -14.05 41.43 -25.96
C THR A 484 -14.18 42.95 -25.66
N PRO A 485 -14.11 43.50 -24.40
CA PRO A 485 -12.88 43.49 -23.54
C PRO A 485 -12.99 43.61 -21.97
N VAL A 486 -12.06 42.93 -21.26
CA VAL A 486 -11.11 43.38 -20.20
C VAL A 486 -11.54 43.84 -18.77
N ALA A 487 -10.89 43.26 -17.72
CA ALA A 487 -10.09 43.86 -16.58
C ALA A 487 -10.15 43.00 -15.27
N VAL A 488 -9.18 42.16 -14.85
CA VAL A 488 -7.83 42.30 -14.20
C VAL A 488 -7.79 42.55 -12.65
N ALA A 489 -7.48 41.45 -11.90
CA ALA A 489 -6.55 41.22 -10.73
C ALA A 489 -6.65 42.01 -9.39
N PRO A 490 -6.11 41.56 -8.20
CA PRO A 490 -5.05 40.53 -7.98
C PRO A 490 -5.16 39.55 -6.76
N ASP A 491 -4.27 38.54 -6.79
CA ASP A 491 -3.65 37.72 -5.72
C ASP A 491 -4.47 36.70 -4.88
N ALA A 492 -4.38 35.44 -5.30
CA ALA A 492 -4.08 34.28 -4.44
C ALA A 492 -3.38 33.21 -5.28
N THR A 493 -2.11 32.96 -4.98
CA THR A 493 -1.26 31.93 -5.60
C THR A 493 -1.93 30.56 -5.47
N THR A 494 -2.50 30.07 -6.56
CA THR A 494 -3.10 28.75 -6.65
C THR A 494 -2.01 27.80 -7.14
N ILE A 495 -1.41 27.05 -6.23
CA ILE A 495 -0.57 25.90 -6.56
C ILE A 495 -1.54 24.83 -7.04
N THR A 496 -1.48 24.51 -8.33
CA THR A 496 -2.23 23.39 -8.91
C THR A 496 -1.61 22.07 -8.44
N PRO A 497 -2.42 21.13 -7.95
CA PRO A 497 -1.95 19.82 -7.50
C PRO A 497 -1.55 18.97 -8.71
N GLU A 498 -0.80 17.90 -8.46
CA GLU A 498 -0.33 16.91 -9.47
C GLU A 498 1.07 17.18 -10.05
N GLY A 499 1.98 17.55 -9.14
CA GLY A 499 3.43 17.36 -9.33
C GLY A 499 3.77 15.88 -9.48
N TYR A 500 4.70 15.57 -10.40
CA TYR A 500 5.27 14.24 -10.58
C TYR A 500 6.58 14.14 -9.81
N GLN A 501 6.74 13.07 -9.05
CA GLN A 501 8.00 12.71 -8.40
C GLN A 501 8.33 11.26 -8.76
N ILE A 502 9.53 11.01 -9.26
CA ILE A 502 10.11 9.66 -9.29
C ILE A 502 11.11 9.65 -8.15
N GLY A 503 10.68 9.08 -7.04
CA GLY A 503 11.46 8.86 -5.84
C GLY A 503 10.82 7.67 -5.12
N GLU A 504 11.64 6.74 -4.65
CA GLU A 504 11.20 5.83 -3.61
C GLU A 504 10.87 6.68 -2.39
N GLU A 505 9.60 6.69 -2.00
CA GLU A 505 9.22 7.17 -0.68
C GLU A 505 9.58 6.05 0.29
N HIS A 506 10.59 6.28 1.12
CA HIS A 506 10.92 5.36 2.19
C HIS A 506 10.44 5.92 3.54
N PRO A 507 9.50 5.25 4.23
CA PRO A 507 9.01 5.67 5.53
C PRO A 507 10.06 5.47 6.63
N GLU A 508 9.99 6.29 7.69
CA GLU A 508 10.52 6.25 9.09
C GLU A 508 11.80 5.47 9.49
N ILE A 509 12.15 4.38 8.80
CA ILE A 509 13.31 3.51 9.01
C ILE A 509 14.61 4.24 8.59
N HIS A 510 14.58 4.97 7.48
CA HIS A 510 15.76 5.73 6.99
C HIS A 510 16.08 6.94 7.87
N GLU A 511 15.08 7.62 8.42
CA GLU A 511 15.30 8.68 9.41
C GLU A 511 15.96 8.12 10.67
N SER A 512 15.54 6.92 11.11
CA SER A 512 16.15 6.25 12.26
C SER A 512 17.61 5.88 11.97
N ASP A 513 17.91 5.27 10.82
CA ASP A 513 19.28 4.89 10.48
C ASP A 513 20.21 6.10 10.32
N ALA A 514 19.73 7.16 9.69
CA ALA A 514 20.46 8.42 9.54
C ALA A 514 20.84 9.03 10.90
N ILE A 515 19.97 8.93 11.92
CA ILE A 515 20.24 9.39 13.29
C ILE A 515 21.40 8.59 13.91
N PHE A 516 21.44 7.27 13.75
CA PHE A 516 22.54 6.44 14.28
C PHE A 516 23.84 6.60 13.50
N GLU A 517 23.78 6.85 12.20
CA GLU A 517 24.96 7.14 11.37
C GLU A 517 25.57 8.50 11.71
N ALA A 518 24.73 9.53 11.87
CA ALA A 518 25.18 10.84 12.34
C ALA A 518 25.81 10.76 13.73
N ARG A 519 25.20 10.00 14.65
CA ARG A 519 25.75 9.73 15.98
C ARG A 519 27.12 9.05 15.89
N ALA A 520 27.25 7.98 15.11
CA ALA A 520 28.51 7.25 14.95
C ALA A 520 29.62 8.16 14.39
N ALA A 521 29.30 9.01 13.41
CA ALA A 521 30.25 9.98 12.87
C ALA A 521 30.73 10.99 13.93
N LEU A 522 29.82 11.49 14.76
CA LEU A 522 30.17 12.38 15.88
C LEU A 522 31.01 11.66 16.94
N GLU A 523 30.69 10.41 17.27
CA GLU A 523 31.43 9.58 18.23
C GLU A 523 32.85 9.28 17.76
N LEU A 524 33.02 8.99 16.46
CA LEU A 524 34.36 8.85 15.86
C LEU A 524 35.15 10.16 15.94
N GLY A 525 34.51 11.31 15.71
CA GLY A 525 35.14 12.62 15.93
C GLY A 525 35.51 12.88 17.40
N ALA A 526 34.64 12.51 18.34
CA ALA A 526 34.88 12.64 19.78
C ALA A 526 36.02 11.71 20.25
N LEU A 527 36.11 10.50 19.69
CA LEU A 527 37.21 9.58 19.91
C LEU A 527 38.55 10.24 19.51
N GLU A 528 38.63 10.85 18.34
CA GLU A 528 39.86 11.53 17.88
C GLU A 528 40.33 12.66 18.80
N LEU A 529 39.38 13.35 19.45
CA LEU A 529 39.68 14.44 20.37
C LEU A 529 40.12 13.96 21.76
N THR A 530 39.72 12.76 22.16
CA THR A 530 39.89 12.22 23.52
C THR A 530 40.97 11.13 23.61
N PHE A 531 41.28 10.44 22.51
CA PHE A 531 42.20 9.30 22.53
C PHE A 531 43.59 9.69 23.04
N GLY A 532 44.11 8.92 24.01
CA GLY A 532 45.40 9.20 24.65
C GLY A 532 45.45 10.45 25.53
N ARG A 533 44.31 11.13 25.76
CA ARG A 533 44.21 12.36 26.58
C ARG A 533 43.37 12.20 27.84
N LEU A 534 42.73 11.05 28.03
CA LEU A 534 41.91 10.76 29.20
C LEU A 534 42.78 10.41 30.42
N THR A 535 42.42 10.94 31.58
CA THR A 535 43.03 10.56 32.86
C THR A 535 42.53 9.19 33.33
N SER A 536 43.28 8.52 34.20
CA SER A 536 42.86 7.25 34.80
C SER A 536 41.52 7.35 35.55
N GLN A 537 41.21 8.51 36.13
CA GLN A 537 39.92 8.75 36.79
C GLN A 537 38.77 8.86 35.77
N GLN A 538 39.01 9.50 34.61
CA GLN A 538 38.00 9.59 33.54
C GLN A 538 37.76 8.22 32.89
N LEU A 539 38.79 7.43 32.65
CA LEU A 539 38.66 6.06 32.12
C LEU A 539 37.88 5.16 33.10
N ALA A 540 38.16 5.26 34.41
CA ALA A 540 37.40 4.53 35.42
C ALA A 540 35.91 4.94 35.46
N GLY A 541 35.61 6.23 35.30
CA GLY A 541 34.23 6.71 35.16
C GLY A 541 33.55 6.20 33.90
N TYR A 542 34.28 6.16 32.78
CA TYR A 542 33.76 5.68 31.50
C TYR A 542 33.44 4.17 31.56
N ARG A 543 34.31 3.37 32.21
CA ARG A 543 34.06 1.96 32.48
C ARG A 543 32.82 1.73 33.33
N LEU A 544 32.65 2.50 34.40
CA LEU A 544 31.47 2.36 35.26
C LEU A 544 30.17 2.55 34.47
N LEU A 545 30.11 3.57 33.60
CA LEU A 545 28.94 3.81 32.75
C LEU A 545 28.73 2.67 31.74
N ALA A 546 29.81 2.12 31.15
CA ALA A 546 29.69 0.96 30.27
C ALA A 546 29.06 -0.24 31.01
N GLU A 547 29.59 -0.57 32.19
CA GLU A 547 29.14 -1.68 33.02
C GLU A 547 27.68 -1.51 33.50
N THR A 548 27.21 -0.29 33.70
CA THR A 548 25.80 -0.03 34.09
C THR A 548 24.80 -0.43 33.01
N THR A 549 25.20 -0.55 31.74
CA THR A 549 24.29 -0.96 30.66
C THR A 549 24.04 -2.48 30.62
N VAL A 550 24.97 -3.27 31.15
CA VAL A 550 24.98 -4.75 31.03
C VAL A 550 23.81 -5.45 31.72
N PRO A 551 23.39 -5.09 32.96
CA PRO A 551 22.32 -5.80 33.65
C PRO A 551 20.95 -5.77 32.96
N PHE A 552 20.75 -4.85 32.01
CA PHE A 552 19.48 -4.64 31.33
C PHE A 552 19.36 -5.44 30.01
N VAL A 553 20.40 -6.18 29.64
CA VAL A 553 20.41 -7.07 28.47
C VAL A 553 20.87 -8.47 28.91
N GLU A 554 20.05 -9.49 28.64
CA GLU A 554 20.38 -10.88 28.91
C GLU A 554 20.35 -11.67 27.60
N GLY A 555 21.52 -12.14 27.16
CA GLY A 555 21.65 -12.80 25.86
C GLY A 555 21.23 -11.86 24.72
N ASP A 556 20.17 -12.23 24.00
CA ASP A 556 19.62 -11.45 22.89
C ASP A 556 18.35 -10.67 23.27
N ARG A 557 18.11 -10.43 24.57
CA ARG A 557 16.85 -9.83 25.05
C ARG A 557 17.08 -8.65 25.98
N PHE A 558 16.18 -7.67 25.89
CA PHE A 558 16.06 -6.66 26.95
C PHE A 558 15.42 -7.27 28.19
N VAL A 559 16.06 -7.09 29.34
CA VAL A 559 15.46 -7.29 30.66
C VAL A 559 14.63 -6.06 31.03
N ASP A 560 15.18 -4.87 30.73
CA ASP A 560 14.50 -3.58 30.87
C ASP A 560 14.98 -2.61 29.76
N ALA A 561 14.17 -2.44 28.72
CA ALA A 561 14.54 -1.61 27.57
C ALA A 561 14.58 -0.11 27.90
N ALA A 562 13.79 0.34 28.89
CA ALA A 562 13.74 1.74 29.30
C ALA A 562 15.02 2.12 30.06
N GLU A 563 15.40 1.32 31.05
CA GLU A 563 16.65 1.50 31.81
C GLU A 563 17.89 1.30 30.93
N TYR A 564 17.86 0.35 29.98
CA TYR A 564 18.93 0.23 28.99
C TYR A 564 19.06 1.51 28.14
N THR A 565 17.95 2.07 27.67
CA THR A 565 17.96 3.29 26.86
C THR A 565 18.55 4.48 27.62
N GLU A 566 18.23 4.61 28.92
CA GLU A 566 18.77 5.66 29.77
C GLU A 566 20.27 5.48 30.03
N THR A 567 20.69 4.29 30.43
CA THR A 567 22.10 4.01 30.72
C THR A 567 22.98 4.02 29.46
N ASN A 568 22.45 3.58 28.31
CA ASN A 568 23.08 3.74 27.00
C ASN A 568 23.33 5.23 26.72
N ALA A 569 22.30 6.08 26.80
CA ALA A 569 22.45 7.51 26.55
C ALA A 569 23.53 8.14 27.44
N ASN A 570 23.56 7.79 28.73
CA ASN A 570 24.56 8.28 29.69
C ASN A 570 26.00 7.88 29.30
N PHE A 571 26.21 6.65 28.83
CA PHE A 571 27.53 6.20 28.37
C PHE A 571 28.03 7.02 27.17
N HIS A 572 27.15 7.28 26.21
CA HIS A 572 27.52 8.01 24.99
C HIS A 572 27.66 9.52 25.22
N ASP A 573 26.78 10.15 26.01
CA ASP A 573 26.90 11.55 26.46
C ASP A 573 28.24 11.81 27.16
N TYR A 574 28.75 10.82 27.91
CA TYR A 574 30.00 10.96 28.65
C TYR A 574 31.20 11.12 27.72
N LEU A 575 31.28 10.38 26.61
CA LEU A 575 32.36 10.52 25.63
C LEU A 575 32.42 11.96 25.09
N PHE A 576 31.28 12.53 24.73
CA PHE A 576 31.19 13.92 24.26
C PHE A 576 31.56 14.92 25.35
N THR A 577 31.15 14.68 26.59
CA THR A 577 31.55 15.50 27.74
C THR A 577 33.07 15.52 27.94
N LEU A 578 33.73 14.37 27.77
CA LEU A 578 35.18 14.23 27.89
C LEU A 578 35.97 15.01 26.85
N THR A 579 35.36 15.38 25.72
CA THR A 579 36.01 16.24 24.71
C THR A 579 36.25 17.67 25.20
N GLY A 580 35.49 18.12 26.21
CA GLY A 580 35.48 19.52 26.67
C GLY A 580 34.88 20.50 25.65
N ASN A 581 34.25 20.01 24.57
CA ASN A 581 33.64 20.82 23.52
C ASN A 581 32.11 20.82 23.65
N THR A 582 31.57 21.91 24.19
CA THR A 582 30.12 22.05 24.41
C THR A 582 29.32 22.01 23.10
N HIS A 583 29.86 22.53 21.99
CA HIS A 583 29.15 22.50 20.71
C HIS A 583 29.01 21.09 20.14
N LEU A 584 29.99 20.21 20.40
CA LEU A 584 29.93 18.82 19.95
C LEU A 584 28.92 18.02 20.78
N LEU A 585 28.84 18.31 22.09
CA LEU A 585 27.83 17.75 22.98
C LEU A 585 26.42 18.21 22.57
N ASP A 586 26.23 19.51 22.30
CA ASP A 586 24.96 20.06 21.84
C ASP A 586 24.53 19.43 20.50
N ALA A 587 25.48 19.21 19.58
CA ALA A 587 25.21 18.55 18.30
C ALA A 587 24.77 17.10 18.47
N TYR A 588 25.40 16.33 19.37
CA TYR A 588 24.97 14.98 19.70
C TYR A 588 23.57 14.96 20.33
N GLN A 589 23.31 15.84 21.30
CA GLN A 589 22.00 15.91 21.97
C GLN A 589 20.88 16.33 21.00
N ALA A 590 21.19 17.20 20.02
CA ALA A 590 20.25 17.61 18.99
C ALA A 590 19.84 16.47 18.03
N LEU A 591 20.61 15.38 17.93
CA LEU A 591 20.21 14.21 17.15
C LEU A 591 18.98 13.49 17.74
N GLY A 592 18.66 13.70 19.01
CA GLY A 592 17.44 13.13 19.62
C GLY A 592 17.44 11.60 19.76
N VAL A 593 18.61 10.95 19.68
CA VAL A 593 18.77 9.47 19.66
C VAL A 593 18.05 8.81 20.83
N LYS A 594 18.22 9.33 22.05
CA LYS A 594 17.54 8.83 23.26
C LYS A 594 16.01 8.86 23.12
N GLY A 595 15.48 9.94 22.54
CA GLY A 595 14.05 10.10 22.31
C GLY A 595 13.52 9.02 21.36
N ARG A 596 14.21 8.82 20.22
CA ARG A 596 13.84 7.80 19.23
C ARG A 596 13.96 6.37 19.79
N MET A 597 15.03 6.08 20.53
CA MET A 597 15.16 4.79 21.24
C MET A 597 14.03 4.58 22.27
N SER A 598 13.66 5.61 23.03
CA SER A 598 12.58 5.51 24.02
C SER A 598 11.19 5.30 23.40
N GLU A 599 11.01 5.74 22.16
CA GLU A 599 9.80 5.50 21.38
C GLU A 599 9.76 4.05 20.88
N VAL A 600 10.80 3.65 20.13
CA VAL A 600 10.85 2.39 19.39
C VAL A 600 11.10 1.19 20.30
N LEU A 601 12.01 1.31 21.26
CA LEU A 601 12.40 0.19 22.12
C LEU A 601 11.47 -0.02 23.32
N ARG A 602 10.47 0.85 23.50
CA ARG A 602 9.56 0.83 24.67
C ARG A 602 9.01 -0.56 24.98
N ASN A 603 8.64 -1.31 23.94
CA ASN A 603 8.09 -2.67 24.05
C ASN A 603 8.97 -3.73 23.38
N ALA A 604 10.20 -3.36 22.97
CA ALA A 604 11.09 -4.27 22.28
C ALA A 604 11.57 -5.36 23.23
N THR A 605 11.49 -6.60 22.79
CA THR A 605 11.99 -7.75 23.57
C THR A 605 13.38 -8.20 23.16
N TRP A 606 13.82 -7.80 21.96
CA TRP A 606 15.09 -8.23 21.38
C TRP A 606 16.13 -7.10 21.40
N CYS A 607 17.37 -7.46 21.74
CA CYS A 607 18.55 -6.61 21.66
C CYS A 607 19.68 -7.41 21.01
N HIS A 608 20.49 -6.80 20.15
CA HIS A 608 21.64 -7.50 19.61
C HIS A 608 22.57 -7.99 20.75
N PRO A 609 23.02 -9.27 20.76
CA PRO A 609 23.70 -9.86 21.92
C PRO A 609 24.97 -9.15 22.40
N LEU A 610 25.63 -8.45 21.47
CA LEU A 610 26.87 -7.72 21.74
C LEU A 610 26.65 -6.24 22.07
N CYS A 611 25.43 -5.71 21.95
CA CYS A 611 25.19 -4.26 22.02
C CYS A 611 25.53 -3.65 23.39
N ALA A 612 25.34 -4.38 24.49
CA ALA A 612 25.77 -3.93 25.82
C ALA A 612 27.26 -4.21 26.07
N GLN A 613 27.77 -5.32 25.53
CA GLN A 613 29.18 -5.73 25.66
C GLN A 613 30.11 -4.77 24.92
N ASP A 614 29.67 -4.23 23.78
CA ASP A 614 30.42 -3.27 22.97
C ASP A 614 30.83 -2.05 23.78
N HIS A 615 29.99 -1.54 24.68
CA HIS A 615 30.37 -0.43 25.56
C HIS A 615 31.59 -0.77 26.42
N VAL A 616 31.64 -1.99 26.97
CA VAL A 616 32.76 -2.44 27.82
C VAL A 616 34.01 -2.63 26.98
N ASP A 617 33.87 -3.20 25.79
CA ASP A 617 34.98 -3.47 24.87
C ASP A 617 35.57 -2.16 24.31
N ILE A 618 34.73 -1.16 24.01
CA ILE A 618 35.16 0.19 23.60
C ILE A 618 36.04 0.79 24.69
N VAL A 619 35.61 0.76 25.97
CA VAL A 619 36.42 1.31 27.06
C VAL A 619 37.71 0.52 27.26
N ALA A 620 37.70 -0.81 27.08
CA ALA A 620 38.91 -1.62 27.13
C ALA A 620 39.92 -1.23 26.02
N ALA A 621 39.44 -0.89 24.83
CA ALA A 621 40.28 -0.37 23.74
C ALA A 621 40.89 1.01 24.09
N PHE A 622 40.12 1.90 24.72
CA PHE A 622 40.64 3.18 25.24
C PHE A 622 41.75 2.98 26.29
N GLU A 623 41.59 2.02 27.19
CA GLU A 623 42.57 1.75 28.25
C GLU A 623 43.86 1.08 27.75
N SER A 624 43.74 0.20 26.76
CA SER A 624 44.87 -0.45 26.12
C SER A 624 45.60 0.46 25.12
N GLY A 625 45.00 1.60 24.78
CA GLY A 625 45.52 2.52 23.77
C GLY A 625 45.37 2.00 22.34
N ASP A 626 44.47 1.05 22.11
CA ASP A 626 44.19 0.48 20.80
C ASP A 626 43.12 1.31 20.06
N ARG A 627 43.61 2.30 19.30
CA ARG A 627 42.78 3.26 18.59
C ARG A 627 41.95 2.61 17.48
N ASP A 628 42.55 1.67 16.75
CA ASP A 628 41.89 1.02 15.62
C ASP A 628 40.78 0.09 16.11
N ALA A 629 41.02 -0.64 17.21
CA ALA A 629 39.97 -1.42 17.87
C ALA A 629 38.83 -0.54 18.38
N ALA A 630 39.12 0.59 19.04
CA ALA A 630 38.08 1.50 19.54
C ALA A 630 37.21 2.06 18.39
N ARG A 631 37.82 2.44 17.26
CA ARG A 631 37.10 2.91 16.06
C ARG A 631 36.24 1.81 15.43
N ALA A 632 36.78 0.60 15.31
CA ALA A 632 36.05 -0.55 14.78
C ALA A 632 34.85 -0.91 15.67
N LEU A 633 35.04 -0.92 16.98
CA LEU A 633 33.99 -1.24 17.96
C LEU A 633 32.88 -0.17 17.99
N ILE A 634 33.20 1.12 17.91
CA ILE A 634 32.17 2.18 17.81
C ILE A 634 31.32 2.00 16.54
N SER A 635 31.97 1.70 15.41
CA SER A 635 31.26 1.48 14.14
C SER A 635 30.37 0.23 14.21
N ALA A 636 30.90 -0.87 14.73
CA ALA A 636 30.15 -2.12 14.91
C ALA A 636 28.99 -1.96 15.91
N HIS A 637 29.19 -1.21 17.00
CA HIS A 637 28.15 -0.88 17.97
C HIS A 637 27.01 -0.10 17.33
N ALA A 638 27.32 0.87 16.46
CA ALA A 638 26.32 1.63 15.73
C ALA A 638 25.50 0.74 14.77
N ASP A 639 26.15 -0.18 14.04
CA ASP A 639 25.45 -1.11 13.16
C ASP A 639 24.54 -2.09 13.92
N ARG A 640 25.00 -2.60 15.07
CA ARG A 640 24.18 -3.46 15.94
C ARG A 640 23.04 -2.71 16.61
N SER A 641 23.25 -1.43 16.93
CA SER A 641 22.19 -0.53 17.39
C SER A 641 21.12 -0.34 16.31
N LYS A 642 21.53 -0.10 15.06
CA LYS A 642 20.61 -0.03 13.89
C LYS A 642 19.83 -1.34 13.72
N GLN A 643 20.48 -2.50 13.80
CA GLN A 643 19.79 -3.80 13.74
C GLN A 643 18.74 -3.96 14.85
N THR A 644 19.08 -3.57 16.08
CA THR A 644 18.16 -3.58 17.22
C THR A 644 16.93 -2.71 16.96
N MET A 645 17.14 -1.50 16.44
CA MET A 645 16.06 -0.57 16.11
C MET A 645 15.20 -1.06 14.95
N ARG A 646 15.81 -1.49 13.82
CA ARG A 646 15.09 -2.02 12.66
C ARG A 646 14.22 -3.21 13.03
N ARG A 647 14.76 -4.15 13.82
CA ARG A 647 13.98 -5.31 14.28
C ARG A 647 12.86 -4.90 15.22
N ALA A 648 13.09 -3.97 16.15
CA ALA A 648 12.03 -3.46 17.00
C ALA A 648 10.89 -2.79 16.20
N MET A 649 11.23 -1.98 15.20
CA MET A 649 10.26 -1.37 14.28
C MET A 649 9.50 -2.41 13.44
N ALA A 650 10.20 -3.41 12.91
CA ALA A 650 9.60 -4.48 12.11
C ALA A 650 8.68 -5.37 12.96
N ASP A 651 9.11 -5.74 14.18
CA ASP A 651 8.30 -6.50 15.13
C ASP A 651 7.07 -5.71 15.57
N GLU A 652 7.20 -4.38 15.76
CA GLU A 652 6.08 -3.50 16.06
C GLU A 652 5.09 -3.41 14.90
N MET A 653 5.57 -3.25 13.66
CA MET A 653 4.74 -3.20 12.47
C MET A 653 4.04 -4.54 12.20
N ALA A 654 4.74 -5.66 12.42
CA ALA A 654 4.16 -7.00 12.35
C ALA A 654 3.10 -7.23 13.44
N ALA A 655 3.32 -6.74 14.67
CA ALA A 655 2.36 -6.82 15.77
C ALA A 655 1.11 -5.96 15.53
N ARG A 656 1.21 -4.90 14.73
CA ARG A 656 0.08 -4.04 14.34
C ARG A 656 -0.77 -4.66 13.21
N ARG A 657 -0.26 -5.64 12.47
CA ARG A 657 -1.02 -6.29 11.39
C ARG A 657 -2.21 -7.08 11.96
N PRO A 658 -3.41 -6.94 11.37
CA PRO A 658 -4.58 -7.70 11.79
C PRO A 658 -4.30 -9.20 11.68
N ARG A 659 -4.59 -9.96 12.74
CA ARG A 659 -4.35 -11.41 12.76
C ARG A 659 -5.25 -12.18 11.79
N PHE A 660 -6.45 -11.65 11.53
CA PHE A 660 -7.44 -12.25 10.63
C PHE A 660 -7.93 -11.21 9.64
N VAL A 661 -7.81 -11.52 8.35
CA VAL A 661 -8.23 -10.66 7.23
C VAL A 661 -9.09 -11.48 6.28
N THR A 662 -10.19 -10.89 5.80
CA THR A 662 -10.99 -11.42 4.69
C THR A 662 -10.87 -10.45 3.51
N PRO A 663 -9.94 -10.70 2.57
CA PRO A 663 -9.62 -9.74 1.51
C PRO A 663 -10.85 -9.31 0.71
N GLY A 664 -10.96 -8.00 0.45
CA GLY A 664 -12.03 -7.42 -0.36
C GLY A 664 -13.38 -7.28 0.33
N ARG A 665 -13.54 -7.66 1.60
CA ARG A 665 -14.82 -7.53 2.32
C ARG A 665 -15.36 -6.09 2.34
N PHE A 666 -14.47 -5.10 2.37
CA PHE A 666 -14.83 -3.68 2.36
C PHE A 666 -14.46 -2.97 1.05
N ALA A 667 -14.12 -3.73 -0.01
CA ALA A 667 -13.78 -3.14 -1.30
C ALA A 667 -14.89 -2.21 -1.81
N GLY A 668 -14.53 -0.97 -2.13
CA GLY A 668 -15.46 0.05 -2.61
C GLY A 668 -16.42 0.62 -1.56
N LYS A 669 -16.20 0.33 -0.26
CA LYS A 669 -16.98 0.89 0.86
C LYS A 669 -16.16 1.97 1.57
N VAL A 670 -16.82 3.08 1.90
CA VAL A 670 -16.27 4.17 2.72
C VAL A 670 -16.73 3.99 4.16
N VAL A 671 -15.78 3.80 5.07
CA VAL A 671 -16.03 3.50 6.48
C VAL A 671 -15.50 4.62 7.38
N VAL A 672 -16.40 5.21 8.16
CA VAL A 672 -16.05 6.15 9.22
C VAL A 672 -15.80 5.37 10.51
N VAL A 673 -14.62 5.50 11.11
CA VAL A 673 -14.28 4.88 12.40
C VAL A 673 -14.00 5.98 13.42
N THR A 674 -14.78 6.02 14.49
CA THR A 674 -14.60 7.01 15.57
C THR A 674 -13.78 6.45 16.73
N GLY A 675 -13.03 7.29 17.44
CA GLY A 675 -12.10 6.83 18.47
C GLY A 675 -10.98 5.97 17.88
N ALA A 676 -10.53 6.34 16.67
CA ALA A 676 -9.63 5.54 15.86
C ALA A 676 -8.17 5.60 16.31
N ALA A 677 -7.76 6.59 17.12
CA ALA A 677 -6.35 6.80 17.43
C ALA A 677 -5.67 5.65 18.20
N GLN A 678 -6.44 4.80 18.92
CA GLN A 678 -5.88 3.73 19.73
C GLN A 678 -6.90 2.61 20.06
N GLY A 679 -6.39 1.47 20.52
CA GLY A 679 -7.22 0.37 21.03
C GLY A 679 -8.11 -0.27 19.97
N ILE A 680 -9.38 -0.54 20.31
CA ILE A 680 -10.34 -1.25 19.45
C ILE A 680 -10.58 -0.48 18.14
N GLY A 681 -10.65 0.86 18.19
CA GLY A 681 -10.85 1.69 17.01
C GLY A 681 -9.70 1.56 16.02
N ALA A 682 -8.46 1.69 16.50
CA ALA A 682 -7.27 1.52 15.67
C ALA A 682 -7.18 0.11 15.07
N ALA A 683 -7.45 -0.93 15.87
CA ALA A 683 -7.44 -2.32 15.38
C ALA A 683 -8.53 -2.57 14.32
N THR A 684 -9.71 -1.97 14.50
CA THR A 684 -10.80 -2.04 13.51
C THR A 684 -10.42 -1.33 12.22
N ALA A 685 -9.84 -0.12 12.30
CA ALA A 685 -9.39 0.63 11.14
C ALA A 685 -8.32 -0.14 10.33
N ARG A 686 -7.29 -0.68 11.01
CA ARG A 686 -6.26 -1.52 10.36
C ARG A 686 -6.83 -2.72 9.65
N ARG A 687 -7.79 -3.39 10.28
CA ARG A 687 -8.47 -4.54 9.67
C ARG A 687 -9.28 -4.14 8.44
N ILE A 688 -10.04 -3.06 8.50
CA ILE A 688 -10.84 -2.59 7.36
C ILE A 688 -9.94 -2.16 6.20
N GLY A 689 -8.83 -1.48 6.47
CA GLY A 689 -7.83 -1.12 5.45
C GLY A 689 -7.25 -2.37 4.77
N ALA A 690 -6.85 -3.38 5.56
CA ALA A 690 -6.37 -4.66 5.03
C ALA A 690 -7.44 -5.46 4.26
N GLU A 691 -8.72 -5.24 4.54
CA GLU A 691 -9.86 -5.85 3.85
C GLU A 691 -10.37 -4.99 2.66
N GLY A 692 -9.65 -3.93 2.29
CA GLY A 692 -9.87 -3.12 1.08
C GLY A 692 -10.80 -1.91 1.25
N GLY A 693 -11.10 -1.50 2.48
CA GLY A 693 -11.98 -0.37 2.77
C GLY A 693 -11.29 1.00 2.67
N THR A 694 -12.05 1.99 2.22
CA THR A 694 -11.68 3.41 2.31
C THR A 694 -12.08 3.94 3.68
N LEU A 695 -11.22 4.71 4.34
CA LEU A 695 -11.35 5.04 5.76
C LEU A 695 -11.40 6.55 6.00
N VAL A 696 -12.30 6.94 6.91
CA VAL A 696 -12.30 8.25 7.56
C VAL A 696 -12.11 8.00 9.04
N LEU A 697 -10.96 8.42 9.57
CA LEU A 697 -10.54 8.12 10.94
C LEU A 697 -10.78 9.33 11.81
N ALA A 698 -11.74 9.22 12.74
CA ALA A 698 -12.12 10.32 13.62
C ALA A 698 -11.61 10.10 15.05
N ASP A 699 -10.92 11.10 15.59
CA ASP A 699 -10.53 11.17 16.99
C ASP A 699 -10.32 12.63 17.40
N ARG A 700 -10.27 12.91 18.71
CA ARG A 700 -9.87 14.23 19.22
C ARG A 700 -8.36 14.43 19.23
N SER A 701 -7.61 13.34 19.14
CA SER A 701 -6.16 13.32 19.20
C SER A 701 -5.55 13.31 17.81
N ASP A 702 -4.48 14.10 17.64
CA ASP A 702 -3.70 14.17 16.39
C ASP A 702 -3.03 12.84 16.01
N LEU A 703 -2.96 11.87 16.93
CA LEU A 703 -2.50 10.50 16.67
C LEU A 703 -3.32 9.78 15.58
N VAL A 704 -4.52 10.27 15.28
CA VAL A 704 -5.34 9.75 14.18
C VAL A 704 -4.71 10.02 12.81
N THR A 705 -3.91 11.08 12.69
CA THR A 705 -3.12 11.39 11.49
C THR A 705 -2.02 10.34 11.30
N GLU A 706 -1.28 9.99 12.35
CA GLU A 706 -0.27 8.92 12.30
C GLU A 706 -0.88 7.59 11.82
N LEU A 707 -2.10 7.25 12.28
CA LEU A 707 -2.79 6.05 11.80
C LEU A 707 -3.24 6.17 10.34
N ALA A 708 -3.69 7.34 9.90
CA ALA A 708 -4.06 7.54 8.50
C ALA A 708 -2.84 7.39 7.57
N ASP A 709 -1.69 7.93 7.97
CA ASP A 709 -0.44 7.82 7.24
C ASP A 709 0.05 6.37 7.21
N GLU A 710 -0.01 5.66 8.34
CA GLU A 710 0.31 4.22 8.44
C GLU A 710 -0.52 3.38 7.45
N LEU A 711 -1.82 3.65 7.37
CA LEU A 711 -2.73 2.92 6.47
C LEU A 711 -2.54 3.29 5.00
N THR A 712 -2.24 4.55 4.72
CA THR A 712 -1.93 5.05 3.36
C THR A 712 -0.64 4.43 2.84
N ALA A 713 0.41 4.38 3.67
CA ALA A 713 1.66 3.68 3.36
C ALA A 713 1.44 2.17 3.12
N SER A 714 0.42 1.58 3.73
CA SER A 714 0.02 0.19 3.53
C SER A 714 -0.92 -0.02 2.32
N GLY A 715 -1.23 1.04 1.56
CA GLY A 715 -2.05 1.00 0.34
C GLY A 715 -3.56 1.21 0.53
N ALA A 716 -4.03 1.52 1.75
CA ALA A 716 -5.43 1.84 2.00
C ALA A 716 -5.68 3.35 1.89
N ALA A 717 -6.78 3.77 1.24
CA ALA A 717 -7.17 5.17 1.23
C ALA A 717 -7.72 5.57 2.62
N ALA A 718 -7.00 6.38 3.38
CA ALA A 718 -7.41 6.82 4.71
C ALA A 718 -7.24 8.34 4.86
N VAL A 719 -8.23 9.01 5.45
CA VAL A 719 -8.14 10.45 5.80
C VAL A 719 -8.41 10.66 7.29
N PRO A 720 -7.60 11.48 7.99
CA PRO A 720 -7.84 11.83 9.38
C PRO A 720 -8.91 12.92 9.49
N ALA A 721 -9.71 12.84 10.55
CA ALA A 721 -10.72 13.84 10.93
C ALA A 721 -10.60 14.16 12.42
N ILE A 722 -9.80 15.17 12.74
CA ILE A 722 -9.61 15.61 14.13
C ILE A 722 -10.86 16.36 14.59
N ALA A 723 -11.62 15.78 15.51
CA ALA A 723 -12.88 16.34 15.98
C ALA A 723 -13.24 15.88 17.40
N ASP A 724 -13.85 16.78 18.17
CA ASP A 724 -14.47 16.43 19.44
C ASP A 724 -15.93 16.00 19.24
N LEU A 725 -16.18 14.70 19.41
CA LEU A 725 -17.51 14.11 19.24
C LEU A 725 -18.42 14.31 20.46
N GLU A 726 -17.93 14.86 21.58
CA GLU A 726 -18.79 15.18 22.73
C GLU A 726 -19.79 16.32 22.37
N GLY A 727 -19.56 17.04 21.27
CA GLY A 727 -20.50 18.01 20.68
C GLY A 727 -21.01 17.62 19.29
N PHE A 728 -22.25 18.02 18.96
CA PHE A 728 -22.86 17.72 17.66
C PHE A 728 -22.07 18.28 16.46
N GLY A 729 -21.50 19.49 16.59
CA GLY A 729 -20.71 20.10 15.51
C GLY A 729 -19.47 19.30 15.13
N GLY A 730 -18.85 18.57 16.07
CA GLY A 730 -17.73 17.67 15.75
C GLY A 730 -18.19 16.42 14.99
N ALA A 731 -19.37 15.88 15.30
CA ALA A 731 -19.94 14.79 14.52
C ALA A 731 -20.31 15.24 13.09
N GLU A 732 -20.85 16.45 12.93
CA GLU A 732 -21.13 17.04 11.61
C GLU A 732 -19.85 17.25 10.81
N SER A 733 -18.77 17.73 11.43
CA SER A 733 -17.51 17.95 10.72
C SER A 733 -16.87 16.65 10.23
N VAL A 734 -16.98 15.55 10.98
CA VAL A 734 -16.49 14.22 10.54
C VAL A 734 -17.27 13.72 9.34
N VAL A 735 -18.60 13.80 9.36
CA VAL A 735 -19.43 13.38 8.22
C VAL A 735 -19.19 14.28 7.01
N ALA A 736 -19.06 15.59 7.22
CA ALA A 736 -18.73 16.54 6.15
C ALA A 736 -17.36 16.23 5.52
N ALA A 737 -16.34 15.88 6.34
CA ALA A 737 -15.04 15.46 5.83
C ALA A 737 -15.12 14.18 5.00
N ALA A 738 -15.92 13.20 5.44
CA ALA A 738 -16.14 11.97 4.69
C ALA A 738 -16.81 12.21 3.33
N LEU A 739 -17.84 13.05 3.30
CA LEU A 739 -18.55 13.42 2.07
C LEU A 739 -17.66 14.28 1.15
N ALA A 740 -16.85 15.19 1.70
CA ALA A 740 -15.93 15.99 0.90
C ALA A 740 -14.81 15.14 0.26
N ALA A 741 -14.30 14.14 0.98
CA ALA A 741 -13.23 13.28 0.49
C ALA A 741 -13.73 12.19 -0.47
N PHE A 742 -14.90 11.61 -0.20
CA PHE A 742 -15.34 10.38 -0.89
C PHE A 742 -16.80 10.39 -1.36
N ASP A 743 -17.52 11.50 -1.18
CA ASP A 743 -18.93 11.70 -1.61
C ASP A 743 -19.96 10.75 -0.95
N ARG A 744 -19.54 9.88 -0.04
CA ARG A 744 -20.41 8.89 0.60
C ARG A 744 -19.90 8.40 1.95
N VAL A 745 -20.82 7.81 2.72
CA VAL A 745 -20.51 7.03 3.92
C VAL A 745 -21.31 5.73 3.87
N ASP A 746 -20.61 4.59 3.80
CA ASP A 746 -21.24 3.26 3.76
C ASP A 746 -21.43 2.66 5.14
N VAL A 747 -20.41 2.82 5.98
CA VAL A 747 -20.39 2.25 7.32
C VAL A 747 -19.97 3.32 8.31
N LEU A 748 -20.72 3.48 9.39
CA LEU A 748 -20.31 4.25 10.57
C LEU A 748 -20.01 3.28 11.72
N ILE A 749 -18.79 3.34 12.26
CA ILE A 749 -18.37 2.60 13.45
C ILE A 749 -18.20 3.57 14.60
N ASN A 750 -19.14 3.51 15.56
CA ASN A 750 -19.15 4.34 16.75
C ASN A 750 -18.39 3.65 17.88
N ASN A 751 -17.11 3.98 18.07
CA ASN A 751 -16.24 3.35 19.06
C ASN A 751 -15.79 4.29 20.21
N VAL A 752 -16.03 5.60 20.11
CA VAL A 752 -15.72 6.53 21.22
C VAL A 752 -16.43 6.11 22.52
N GLY A 753 -15.69 6.13 23.62
CA GLY A 753 -16.21 5.87 24.95
C GLY A 753 -15.20 5.19 25.88
N GLY A 754 -15.71 4.68 26.99
CA GLY A 754 -14.98 3.92 27.98
C GLY A 754 -15.04 4.57 29.36
N ALA A 755 -15.07 3.75 30.41
CA ALA A 755 -15.14 4.24 31.78
C ALA A 755 -13.95 5.14 32.10
N ILE A 756 -14.26 6.32 32.64
CA ILE A 756 -13.33 7.31 33.15
C ILE A 756 -13.03 7.02 34.62
N ASN A 757 -14.05 6.78 35.45
CA ASN A 757 -13.90 6.63 36.90
C ASN A 757 -14.32 5.24 37.41
N PHE A 758 -13.62 4.77 38.45
CA PHE A 758 -13.83 3.47 39.09
C PHE A 758 -13.99 3.62 40.61
N LYS A 759 -15.23 3.73 41.09
CA LYS A 759 -15.58 3.90 42.51
C LYS A 759 -17.05 3.59 42.79
N PRO A 760 -17.48 3.39 44.05
CA PRO A 760 -18.89 3.27 44.39
C PRO A 760 -19.70 4.46 43.89
N PHE A 761 -20.96 4.24 43.50
CA PHE A 761 -21.77 5.28 42.85
C PHE A 761 -21.98 6.53 43.71
N THR A 762 -22.04 6.38 45.04
CA THR A 762 -22.17 7.49 45.99
C THR A 762 -20.96 8.42 46.02
N GLU A 763 -19.83 8.01 45.46
CA GLU A 763 -18.59 8.79 45.42
C GLU A 763 -18.43 9.61 44.13
N PHE A 764 -19.33 9.43 43.15
CA PHE A 764 -19.31 10.22 41.92
C PHE A 764 -19.83 11.64 42.17
N THR A 765 -19.14 12.62 41.62
CA THR A 765 -19.65 14.00 41.55
C THR A 765 -20.55 14.17 40.33
N ASP A 766 -21.41 15.19 40.35
CA ASP A 766 -22.27 15.54 39.21
C ASP A 766 -21.47 15.69 37.91
N ASP A 767 -20.31 16.34 37.96
CA ASP A 767 -19.47 16.57 36.78
C ASP A 767 -18.85 15.28 36.24
N GLN A 768 -18.47 14.34 37.12
CA GLN A 768 -17.98 13.03 36.71
C GLN A 768 -19.08 12.18 36.09
N ILE A 769 -20.32 12.28 36.58
CA ILE A 769 -21.47 11.61 35.97
C ILE A 769 -21.71 12.17 34.57
N ARG A 770 -21.73 13.50 34.41
CA ARG A 770 -21.91 14.16 33.10
C ARG A 770 -20.82 13.76 32.12
N ALA A 771 -19.55 13.84 32.53
CA ALA A 771 -18.42 13.48 31.68
C ALA A 771 -18.48 12.02 31.17
N GLU A 772 -18.97 11.08 31.97
CA GLU A 772 -19.17 9.69 31.54
C GLU A 772 -20.27 9.56 30.47
N ILE A 773 -21.39 10.26 30.67
CA ILE A 773 -22.52 10.28 29.74
C ILE A 773 -22.13 10.96 28.42
N ASP A 774 -21.52 12.14 28.50
CA ASP A 774 -21.13 12.93 27.33
C ASP A 774 -20.15 12.13 26.46
N ARG A 775 -19.12 11.54 27.07
CA ARG A 775 -18.13 10.75 26.34
C ARG A 775 -18.67 9.43 25.79
N SER A 776 -19.44 8.69 26.57
CA SER A 776 -19.78 7.29 26.23
C SER A 776 -21.14 7.11 25.59
N LEU A 777 -22.04 8.10 25.63
CA LEU A 777 -23.38 8.03 25.04
C LEU A 777 -23.61 9.14 24.01
N MET A 778 -23.32 10.40 24.36
CA MET A 778 -23.64 11.54 23.49
C MET A 778 -22.86 11.51 22.18
N THR A 779 -21.60 11.10 22.22
CA THR A 779 -20.76 10.88 21.03
C THR A 779 -21.42 9.96 20.00
N THR A 780 -22.00 8.84 20.44
CA THR A 780 -22.72 7.89 19.57
C THR A 780 -24.03 8.48 19.04
N LEU A 781 -24.80 9.16 19.90
CA LEU A 781 -26.04 9.83 19.48
C LEU A 781 -25.79 10.86 18.38
N PHE A 782 -24.78 11.71 18.57
CA PHE A 782 -24.45 12.76 17.62
C PHE A 782 -23.90 12.22 16.32
N ALA A 783 -23.01 11.22 16.35
CA ALA A 783 -22.50 10.58 15.14
C ALA A 783 -23.60 9.89 14.32
N CYS A 784 -24.49 9.13 14.98
CA CYS A 784 -25.67 8.56 14.31
C CYS A 784 -26.54 9.65 13.68
N ARG A 785 -26.88 10.69 14.45
CA ARG A 785 -27.70 11.81 13.96
C ARG A 785 -27.06 12.52 12.75
N ALA A 786 -25.74 12.68 12.74
CA ALA A 786 -25.02 13.36 11.68
C ALA A 786 -24.97 12.53 10.37
N VAL A 787 -24.82 11.20 10.46
CA VAL A 787 -24.67 10.35 9.27
C VAL A 787 -26.01 9.95 8.63
N LEU A 788 -27.09 9.86 9.41
CA LEU A 788 -28.38 9.35 8.94
C LEU A 788 -28.92 10.08 7.69
N PRO A 789 -28.87 11.42 7.57
CA PRO A 789 -29.37 12.11 6.38
C PRO A 789 -28.74 11.63 5.07
N SER A 790 -27.43 11.39 5.02
CA SER A 790 -26.75 10.93 3.80
C SER A 790 -27.05 9.47 3.49
N MET A 791 -27.12 8.61 4.52
CA MET A 791 -27.51 7.20 4.34
C MET A 791 -28.96 7.07 3.87
N VAL A 792 -29.90 7.83 4.45
CA VAL A 792 -31.32 7.81 4.06
C VAL A 792 -31.51 8.32 2.64
N ALA A 793 -30.82 9.41 2.26
CA ALA A 793 -30.90 9.94 0.91
C ALA A 793 -30.46 8.91 -0.15
N ARG A 794 -29.51 8.04 0.22
CA ARG A 794 -28.98 6.99 -0.64
C ARG A 794 -29.77 5.68 -0.58
N GLY A 795 -30.50 5.44 0.50
CA GLY A 795 -31.27 4.21 0.72
C GLY A 795 -30.42 2.98 1.12
N ASP A 796 -29.20 3.21 1.60
CA ASP A 796 -28.27 2.13 2.02
C ASP A 796 -27.25 2.66 3.04
N GLY A 797 -26.96 1.86 4.07
CA GLY A 797 -25.92 2.15 5.05
C GLY A 797 -25.92 1.19 6.25
N VAL A 798 -24.77 1.10 6.92
CA VAL A 798 -24.59 0.28 8.13
C VAL A 798 -24.04 1.13 9.26
N ILE A 799 -24.65 1.03 10.44
CA ILE A 799 -24.15 1.64 11.67
C ILE A 799 -23.82 0.52 12.67
N VAL A 800 -22.56 0.47 13.10
CA VAL A 800 -22.09 -0.43 14.15
C VAL A 800 -21.72 0.39 15.39
N ASN A 801 -22.52 0.26 16.43
CA ASN A 801 -22.26 0.89 17.71
C ASN A 801 -21.42 -0.02 18.61
N VAL A 802 -20.35 0.50 19.21
CA VAL A 802 -19.57 -0.23 20.22
C VAL A 802 -20.10 0.12 21.61
N SER A 803 -20.92 -0.78 22.13
CA SER A 803 -21.46 -0.75 23.48
C SER A 803 -20.43 -1.31 24.49
N SER A 804 -20.85 -2.08 25.49
CA SER A 804 -20.00 -2.85 26.39
C SER A 804 -20.79 -3.95 27.09
N ALA A 805 -20.13 -5.05 27.45
CA ALA A 805 -20.68 -6.00 28.41
C ALA A 805 -20.83 -5.40 29.81
N ALA A 806 -20.16 -4.28 30.12
CA ALA A 806 -20.26 -3.63 31.43
C ALA A 806 -21.59 -2.90 31.72
N THR A 807 -22.72 -3.31 31.13
CA THR A 807 -24.04 -2.74 31.46
C THR A 807 -24.52 -3.09 32.87
N ARG A 808 -23.91 -4.07 33.53
CA ARG A 808 -24.05 -4.34 34.98
C ARG A 808 -22.71 -4.26 35.72
N GLY A 809 -21.85 -3.32 35.30
CA GLY A 809 -20.51 -3.12 35.88
C GLY A 809 -20.54 -2.50 37.28
N VAL A 810 -19.79 -3.10 38.22
CA VAL A 810 -19.56 -2.50 39.54
C VAL A 810 -18.57 -1.36 39.46
N ASN A 811 -18.71 -0.40 40.38
CA ASN A 811 -17.84 0.77 40.50
C ASN A 811 -17.75 1.68 39.25
N ARG A 812 -18.64 1.54 38.28
CA ARG A 812 -18.68 2.35 37.04
C ARG A 812 -20.10 2.58 36.54
N ILE A 813 -21.03 2.87 37.45
CA ILE A 813 -22.48 2.92 37.16
C ILE A 813 -22.84 3.93 36.06
N PRO A 814 -22.31 5.18 36.04
CA PRO A 814 -22.62 6.12 34.94
C PRO A 814 -22.23 5.59 33.57
N TYR A 815 -21.05 4.95 33.47
CA TYR A 815 -20.61 4.26 32.24
C TYR A 815 -21.55 3.10 31.86
N SER A 816 -21.99 2.32 32.86
CA SER A 816 -22.95 1.22 32.66
C SER A 816 -24.27 1.73 32.09
N ALA A 817 -24.77 2.86 32.62
CA ALA A 817 -25.96 3.53 32.12
C ALA A 817 -25.77 4.06 30.69
N ALA A 818 -24.63 4.69 30.39
CA ALA A 818 -24.29 5.17 29.05
C ALA A 818 -24.31 4.03 28.01
N LYS A 819 -23.67 2.90 28.29
CA LYS A 819 -23.64 1.74 27.39
C LYS A 819 -24.99 1.02 27.29
N GLY A 820 -25.79 1.02 28.36
CA GLY A 820 -27.21 0.64 28.28
C GLY A 820 -28.01 1.54 27.33
N GLY A 821 -27.73 2.84 27.33
CA GLY A 821 -28.29 3.80 26.37
C GLY A 821 -27.92 3.48 24.92
N ILE A 822 -26.67 3.11 24.65
CA ILE A 822 -26.25 2.66 23.30
C ILE A 822 -27.06 1.43 22.84
N ASN A 823 -27.30 0.47 23.73
CA ASN A 823 -28.13 -0.70 23.40
C ASN A 823 -29.55 -0.27 22.99
N ALA A 824 -30.14 0.66 23.74
CA ALA A 824 -31.48 1.17 23.43
C ALA A 824 -31.52 1.94 22.10
N ILE A 825 -30.55 2.83 21.84
CA ILE A 825 -30.47 3.59 20.58
C ILE A 825 -30.27 2.66 19.38
N THR A 826 -29.46 1.61 19.53
CA THR A 826 -29.25 0.61 18.47
C THR A 826 -30.57 -0.03 18.05
N ALA A 827 -31.39 -0.47 19.02
CA ALA A 827 -32.69 -1.07 18.75
C ALA A 827 -33.68 -0.05 18.14
N SER A 828 -33.74 1.16 18.69
CA SER A 828 -34.65 2.20 18.20
C SER A 828 -34.32 2.67 16.78
N LEU A 829 -33.04 2.92 16.49
CA LEU A 829 -32.62 3.33 15.14
C LEU A 829 -32.85 2.22 14.12
N ALA A 830 -32.61 0.96 14.47
CA ALA A 830 -32.93 -0.17 13.60
C ALA A 830 -34.44 -0.21 13.29
N MET A 831 -35.29 0.00 14.29
CA MET A 831 -36.74 0.00 14.11
C MET A 831 -37.22 1.18 13.25
N GLU A 832 -36.60 2.34 13.38
CA GLU A 832 -36.99 3.56 12.66
C GLU A 832 -36.46 3.62 11.22
N TYR A 833 -35.25 3.11 10.96
CA TYR A 833 -34.55 3.31 9.68
C TYR A 833 -34.39 2.05 8.81
N ALA A 834 -34.87 0.88 9.24
CA ALA A 834 -34.82 -0.34 8.43
C ALA A 834 -35.52 -0.18 7.06
N ASP A 835 -36.67 0.49 7.01
CA ASP A 835 -37.39 0.76 5.75
C ASP A 835 -36.63 1.72 4.81
N SER A 836 -35.64 2.45 5.35
CA SER A 836 -34.70 3.28 4.56
C SER A 836 -33.47 2.51 4.08
N GLY A 837 -33.43 1.18 4.24
CA GLY A 837 -32.28 0.35 3.88
C GLY A 837 -31.10 0.43 4.84
N ILE A 838 -31.28 1.02 6.04
CA ILE A 838 -30.19 1.23 7.01
C ILE A 838 -30.20 0.13 8.06
N ARG A 839 -29.06 -0.51 8.22
CA ARG A 839 -28.84 -1.57 9.22
C ARG A 839 -28.12 -1.01 10.43
N VAL A 840 -28.68 -1.21 11.62
CA VAL A 840 -28.08 -0.71 12.87
C VAL A 840 -27.88 -1.87 13.84
N VAL A 841 -26.64 -2.07 14.26
CA VAL A 841 -26.22 -3.18 15.14
C VAL A 841 -25.22 -2.67 16.17
N ALA A 842 -24.97 -3.49 17.20
CA ALA A 842 -23.93 -3.18 18.17
C ALA A 842 -23.10 -4.39 18.55
N THR A 843 -21.83 -4.14 18.89
CA THR A 843 -21.02 -5.08 19.67
C THR A 843 -21.00 -4.64 21.13
N ALA A 844 -20.84 -5.58 22.05
CA ALA A 844 -20.67 -5.32 23.48
C ALA A 844 -19.35 -5.95 23.96
N PRO A 845 -18.22 -5.25 23.82
CA PRO A 845 -16.92 -5.72 24.30
C PRO A 845 -16.87 -5.94 25.81
N GLY A 846 -16.21 -7.03 26.22
CA GLY A 846 -15.80 -7.29 27.59
C GLY A 846 -14.42 -6.72 27.94
N GLY A 847 -13.83 -7.21 29.04
CA GLY A 847 -12.43 -6.91 29.36
C GLY A 847 -11.53 -7.23 28.17
N THR A 848 -10.79 -6.24 27.68
CA THR A 848 -9.97 -6.34 26.48
C THR A 848 -8.53 -6.01 26.83
N GLN A 849 -7.62 -6.91 26.49
CA GLN A 849 -6.19 -6.70 26.63
C GLN A 849 -5.73 -5.76 25.52
N ALA A 850 -5.15 -4.64 25.92
CA ALA A 850 -4.62 -3.63 25.03
C ALA A 850 -3.31 -3.09 25.61
N PRO A 851 -2.40 -2.56 24.77
CA PRO A 851 -1.24 -1.83 25.23
C PRO A 851 -1.61 -0.63 26.11
N GLU A 852 -0.62 -0.08 26.80
CA GLU A 852 -0.80 1.17 27.54
C GLU A 852 -1.31 2.29 26.62
N ARG A 853 -2.21 3.13 27.12
CA ARG A 853 -2.83 4.18 26.32
C ARG A 853 -1.88 5.36 26.17
N ARG A 854 -1.60 5.74 24.91
CA ARG A 854 -0.89 7.00 24.59
C ARG A 854 -1.74 8.21 24.96
N VAL A 855 -3.07 8.12 24.79
CA VAL A 855 -4.00 9.19 25.16
C VAL A 855 -4.81 8.74 26.37
N SER A 856 -4.59 9.38 27.51
CA SER A 856 -5.35 9.12 28.73
C SER A 856 -6.83 9.48 28.55
N ARG A 857 -7.68 8.68 29.18
CA ARG A 857 -9.11 8.97 29.32
C ARG A 857 -9.40 9.94 30.47
N GLY A 858 -8.36 10.40 31.18
CA GLY A 858 -8.54 11.18 32.41
C GLY A 858 -8.97 10.31 33.60
N THR A 859 -8.71 9.00 33.54
CA THR A 859 -8.91 8.10 34.67
C THR A 859 -7.89 8.44 35.77
N PRO A 860 -8.35 8.78 37.00
CA PRO A 860 -7.43 9.04 38.10
C PRO A 860 -6.66 7.78 38.49
N GLU A 861 -5.37 7.92 38.81
CA GLU A 861 -4.62 6.83 39.43
C GLU A 861 -5.13 6.56 40.84
N PRO A 862 -5.33 5.30 41.24
CA PRO A 862 -5.77 4.95 42.59
C PRO A 862 -4.61 5.12 43.59
N VAL A 863 -4.68 6.16 44.42
CA VAL A 863 -3.60 6.53 45.34
C VAL A 863 -3.79 5.95 46.75
N THR A 864 -5.03 5.72 47.17
CA THR A 864 -5.35 5.10 48.46
C THR A 864 -5.66 3.61 48.33
N ALA A 865 -5.47 2.85 49.41
CA ALA A 865 -5.85 1.43 49.45
C ALA A 865 -7.34 1.22 49.08
N THR A 866 -8.21 2.12 49.53
CA THR A 866 -9.63 2.09 49.20
C THR A 866 -9.89 2.25 47.69
N GLU A 867 -9.21 3.19 47.03
CA GLU A 867 -9.35 3.38 45.58
C GLU A 867 -8.74 2.21 44.80
N GLN A 868 -7.65 1.63 45.29
CA GLN A 868 -7.06 0.41 44.73
C GLN A 868 -8.03 -0.77 44.84
N ASP A 869 -8.70 -0.94 45.97
CA ASP A 869 -9.73 -1.98 46.17
C ASP A 869 -10.92 -1.77 45.22
N TRP A 870 -11.38 -0.52 45.05
CA TRP A 870 -12.46 -0.20 44.11
C TRP A 870 -12.09 -0.51 42.67
N PHE A 871 -10.86 -0.18 42.29
CA PHE A 871 -10.32 -0.51 40.98
C PHE A 871 -10.15 -2.03 40.84
N GLN A 872 -9.62 -2.75 41.83
CA GLN A 872 -9.47 -4.20 41.74
C GLN A 872 -10.83 -4.92 41.59
N ALA A 873 -11.87 -4.46 42.28
CA ALA A 873 -13.19 -5.09 42.25
C ALA A 873 -13.83 -5.16 40.84
N HIS A 874 -13.59 -4.18 39.95
CA HIS A 874 -14.12 -4.25 38.59
C HIS A 874 -13.34 -5.24 37.71
N ILE A 875 -12.04 -5.42 37.97
CA ILE A 875 -11.19 -6.43 37.32
C ILE A 875 -11.67 -7.81 37.74
N ASP A 876 -11.84 -8.02 39.05
CA ASP A 876 -12.30 -9.28 39.63
C ASP A 876 -13.68 -9.66 39.08
N GLN A 877 -14.62 -8.71 39.02
CA GLN A 877 -15.93 -8.94 38.38
C GLN A 877 -15.75 -9.39 36.93
N THR A 878 -14.96 -8.65 36.14
CA THR A 878 -14.77 -8.91 34.71
C THR A 878 -14.19 -10.31 34.45
N LEU A 879 -13.23 -10.75 35.26
CA LEU A 879 -12.65 -12.09 35.17
C LEU A 879 -13.61 -13.19 35.65
N ALA A 880 -14.40 -12.90 36.69
CA ALA A 880 -15.35 -13.86 37.25
C ALA A 880 -16.59 -14.06 36.36
N SER A 881 -17.11 -13.00 35.72
CA SER A 881 -18.29 -13.05 34.85
C SER A 881 -17.99 -13.60 33.46
N SER A 882 -16.77 -13.40 32.95
CA SER A 882 -16.30 -14.04 31.72
C SER A 882 -16.19 -15.55 31.93
N LEU A 883 -16.93 -16.34 31.17
CA LEU A 883 -16.84 -17.81 31.22
C LEU A 883 -15.48 -18.34 30.74
N MET A 884 -14.74 -17.51 30.00
CA MET A 884 -13.37 -17.80 29.57
C MET A 884 -12.30 -17.34 30.57
N HIS A 885 -12.68 -16.61 31.63
CA HIS A 885 -11.80 -16.14 32.71
C HIS A 885 -10.53 -15.41 32.23
N ARG A 886 -10.60 -14.74 31.08
CA ARG A 886 -9.53 -13.93 30.50
C ARG A 886 -10.09 -12.70 29.81
N TYR A 887 -9.21 -11.76 29.53
CA TYR A 887 -9.51 -10.64 28.65
C TYR A 887 -9.46 -11.11 27.18
N GLY A 888 -10.30 -10.50 26.34
CA GLY A 888 -10.25 -10.67 24.89
C GLY A 888 -9.11 -9.88 24.26
N THR A 889 -8.71 -10.23 23.04
CA THR A 889 -7.70 -9.47 22.28
C THR A 889 -8.36 -8.37 21.44
N LEU A 890 -7.56 -7.39 21.00
CA LEU A 890 -8.04 -6.36 20.07
C LEU A 890 -8.54 -6.97 18.74
N ASP A 891 -7.88 -8.00 18.22
CA ASP A 891 -8.33 -8.72 17.02
C ASP A 891 -9.69 -9.39 17.21
N GLU A 892 -9.96 -10.00 18.37
CA GLU A 892 -11.25 -10.62 18.68
C GLU A 892 -12.38 -9.56 18.66
N GLN A 893 -12.11 -8.36 19.17
CA GLN A 893 -13.08 -7.25 19.14
C GLN A 893 -13.29 -6.69 17.73
N ALA A 894 -12.19 -6.41 17.01
CA ALA A 894 -12.21 -5.89 15.66
C ALA A 894 -12.90 -6.86 14.68
N ALA A 895 -12.70 -8.18 14.87
CA ALA A 895 -13.34 -9.21 14.06
C ALA A 895 -14.86 -9.16 14.11
N ALA A 896 -15.43 -9.08 15.31
CA ALA A 896 -16.88 -9.02 15.49
C ALA A 896 -17.47 -7.73 14.91
N ILE A 897 -16.76 -6.60 15.08
CA ILE A 897 -17.16 -5.30 14.51
C ILE A 897 -17.17 -5.37 12.98
N CYS A 898 -16.10 -5.89 12.36
CA CYS A 898 -15.98 -5.99 10.90
C CYS A 898 -17.02 -6.96 10.31
N PHE A 899 -17.26 -8.10 10.97
CA PHE A 899 -18.33 -9.02 10.57
C PHE A 899 -19.69 -8.32 10.55
N LEU A 900 -20.06 -7.66 11.65
CA LEU A 900 -21.34 -6.94 11.76
C LEU A 900 -21.44 -5.77 10.78
N ALA A 901 -20.33 -5.11 10.45
CA ALA A 901 -20.30 -4.03 9.45
C ALA A 901 -20.53 -4.53 8.02
N SER A 902 -20.28 -5.82 7.74
CA SER A 902 -20.24 -6.37 6.38
C SER A 902 -21.56 -6.98 5.89
N GLU A 903 -21.60 -7.30 4.60
CA GLU A 903 -22.73 -7.99 3.95
C GLU A 903 -22.97 -9.41 4.48
N GLU A 904 -21.96 -10.04 5.11
CA GLU A 904 -22.12 -11.33 5.78
C GLU A 904 -23.15 -11.28 6.93
N ALA A 905 -23.38 -10.07 7.47
CA ALA A 905 -24.37 -9.80 8.51
C ALA A 905 -25.62 -9.06 7.97
N SER A 906 -25.90 -9.13 6.66
CA SER A 906 -26.98 -8.38 5.99
C SER A 906 -28.38 -8.60 6.60
N TYR A 907 -28.64 -9.73 7.25
CA TYR A 907 -29.91 -10.01 7.94
C TYR A 907 -29.88 -9.81 9.46
N ILE A 908 -28.82 -9.21 10.01
CA ILE A 908 -28.68 -8.93 11.44
C ILE A 908 -28.86 -7.42 11.67
N THR A 909 -29.94 -7.04 12.33
CA THR A 909 -30.25 -5.64 12.70
C THR A 909 -30.89 -5.57 14.10
N GLY A 910 -30.82 -4.42 14.76
CA GLY A 910 -31.40 -4.17 16.09
C GLY A 910 -30.80 -5.02 17.23
N THR A 911 -29.70 -5.72 16.95
CA THR A 911 -29.10 -6.70 17.86
C THR A 911 -27.81 -6.18 18.47
N VAL A 912 -27.57 -6.55 19.74
CA VAL A 912 -26.30 -6.33 20.43
C VAL A 912 -25.60 -7.68 20.57
N LEU A 913 -24.39 -7.80 20.02
CA LEU A 913 -23.56 -9.00 20.09
C LEU A 913 -22.53 -8.88 21.23
N PRO A 914 -22.64 -9.66 22.32
CA PRO A 914 -21.60 -9.70 23.35
C PRO A 914 -20.31 -10.31 22.83
N VAL A 915 -19.19 -9.60 23.02
CA VAL A 915 -17.83 -10.05 22.67
C VAL A 915 -16.98 -10.03 23.93
N ALA A 916 -17.37 -10.89 24.88
CA ALA A 916 -16.93 -10.82 26.27
C ALA A 916 -16.71 -12.20 26.92
N GLY A 917 -16.32 -13.21 26.13
CA GLY A 917 -16.00 -14.55 26.65
C GLY A 917 -17.20 -15.25 27.33
N GLY A 918 -18.43 -14.93 26.92
CA GLY A 918 -19.66 -15.45 27.50
C GLY A 918 -20.34 -14.54 28.54
N ASP A 919 -19.72 -13.42 28.90
CA ASP A 919 -20.37 -12.41 29.72
C ASP A 919 -21.42 -11.64 28.90
N ALA A 920 -22.64 -11.52 29.44
CA ALA A 920 -23.77 -10.88 28.79
C ALA A 920 -24.21 -9.58 29.48
N GLY A 921 -23.49 -9.09 30.50
CA GLY A 921 -23.92 -7.92 31.26
C GLY A 921 -23.56 -7.94 32.72
#